data_AF-A0A6G1GUX4-F1
#
_entry.id   AF-A0A6G1GUX4-F1
#
_cell.length_a   1.000
_cell.length_b   1.000
_cell.length_c   1.000
_cell.angle_alpha   90.00
_cell.angle_beta   90.00
_cell.angle_gamma   90.00
#
_symmetry.space_group_name_H-M   'P 1'
#
loop_
_entity.id
_entity.type
_entity.pdbx_description
1 polymer ?
#
loop_
_entity_poly.entity_id
_entity_poly.type
_entity_poly.pdbx_seq_one_letter_code
_entity_poly.pdbx_strand_id
1 'polypeptide(L)'
;MSTASSFSTILPSTSKYSSIASSYAKNHPQALKEISRRLKKSPRDAELLLWKAAVLLETGDLAGTRGCVGEIGWKGVGNVDESAELVERVWAVLGRCDGAEGAGGRVGAGKEVLAGWKGVVEGSKGVDKQTVTTAMAEAAIRWEYWEDAQMAFLHLKKQYPKNRHYFYTYAIVSVLLFETLLQIDPKKAGIIQMMTFRILDDAVKKTTPDPDEGSLPSIASLQELRVIVQLYPRLSHDKELVQVLKDHEVLKYSSKMVSYDLDFGKALLQAMTRLSMWSEIGTICVDVVSKSLKTDDDPCRPWTSDWEFWEFWIGAAKESPELRDQLYNSIDKTFSGSDLPSDFCRLKCMVSMFAESRLRHRGNIDSLVEAYAQRFIKVRCFFGDLNCITPFIAEENLSKLRTVAKAAVEEGHLTAQTNALKLEYQHISSSSSSKEEKLPELVSEALRIASGGSLESANDALMVAAMSEVHLYRLRASENVDAEFDLIRAGLIMDFLVKRIPSFRPALLYAIRIALQLGLGSIALNHYPDLEIKEVMNDTLSHVLYTRIASVHPHPIEQSTEKYISKLQVPMKGLQGAQAYLSRSVAKTSQAMTTNLDSNRFDSFLGFLELKQQMERGMTNESWNIEMARISQLRDDPSIMPLDTKLLEGKIERLVDNRDYRTFPGFEFPGQPPFESYTRSWQPPRKDWLLQFNKIIHLRQVINNPNPSESDIARLSQDVPIPADSEATLTPNEKSILEGYTLLRHAVHASLIPTSSPSTKALTQNLQALIDWIPGQPSTLKSDKEQPIFPSWTTLEHAHLILAFLQTTTRFCASALAPPKHRAKTLQPHQALFSNLKKAASKKVDEVQGDAVEWRKRISGKEVKETLLKEVGKGEIGEALGGLMGWEDWVEGRVGEYLGSGVDALGGVVGVKV
;
A
#
# COMPACT_ATOMS: atom_id res chain seq x y z
N MET A 1 -5.39 14.63 3.92
CA MET A 1 -4.78 15.13 2.66
C MET A 1 -4.02 16.43 2.91
N SER A 2 -2.68 16.39 3.02
CA SER A 2 -1.83 17.60 3.05
C SER A 2 -1.27 17.83 1.65
N THR A 3 -2.07 18.48 0.81
CA THR A 3 -1.58 19.13 -0.39
C THR A 3 -0.98 20.46 0.03
N ALA A 4 0.30 20.46 0.42
CA ALA A 4 1.05 21.69 0.66
C ALA A 4 1.26 22.55 -0.63
N SER A 5 0.50 22.28 -1.70
CA SER A 5 0.35 23.15 -2.87
C SER A 5 -1.09 23.60 -3.16
N SER A 6 -2.09 23.38 -2.28
CA SER A 6 -3.51 23.51 -2.68
C SER A 6 -4.23 24.79 -2.32
N PHE A 7 -3.75 25.59 -1.37
CA PHE A 7 -4.41 26.87 -1.09
C PHE A 7 -4.20 27.85 -2.25
N SER A 8 -3.01 27.88 -2.84
CA SER A 8 -2.66 28.77 -3.96
C SER A 8 -3.47 28.53 -5.23
N THR A 9 -3.88 27.29 -5.51
CA THR A 9 -4.61 26.92 -6.74
C THR A 9 -6.09 27.33 -6.69
N ILE A 10 -6.64 27.57 -5.50
CA ILE A 10 -8.06 27.93 -5.30
C ILE A 10 -8.23 29.43 -5.03
N LEU A 11 -7.16 30.11 -4.60
CA LEU A 11 -7.14 31.55 -4.39
C LEU A 11 -7.49 32.31 -5.68
N PRO A 12 -8.04 33.53 -5.57
CA PRO A 12 -8.37 34.36 -6.71
C PRO A 12 -7.19 34.52 -7.68
N SER A 13 -7.36 34.06 -8.92
CA SER A 13 -6.35 34.13 -9.98
C SER A 13 -6.33 35.49 -10.67
N THR A 14 -7.47 36.18 -10.69
CA THR A 14 -7.60 37.51 -11.29
C THR A 14 -6.81 38.57 -10.50
N SER A 15 -6.17 39.50 -11.23
CA SER A 15 -5.36 40.61 -10.68
C SER A 15 -6.11 41.48 -9.67
N LYS A 16 -7.45 41.42 -9.69
CA LYS A 16 -8.38 42.18 -8.85
C LYS A 16 -8.29 41.84 -7.36
N TYR A 17 -7.99 40.59 -7.00
CA TYR A 17 -8.00 40.14 -5.59
C TYR A 17 -6.79 39.29 -5.15
N SER A 18 -5.90 38.88 -6.07
CA SER A 18 -4.77 37.98 -5.77
C SER A 18 -3.78 38.53 -4.73
N SER A 19 -3.47 39.83 -4.79
CA SER A 19 -2.56 40.50 -3.84
C SER A 19 -3.12 40.53 -2.42
N ILE A 20 -4.43 40.74 -2.29
CA ILE A 20 -5.13 40.81 -1.01
C ILE A 20 -5.30 39.40 -0.43
N ALA A 21 -5.67 38.43 -1.26
CA ALA A 21 -5.84 37.04 -0.84
C ALA A 21 -4.52 36.45 -0.31
N SER A 22 -3.39 36.79 -0.94
CA SER A 22 -2.04 36.44 -0.49
C SER A 22 -1.69 37.03 0.88
N SER A 23 -2.13 38.27 1.17
CA SER A 23 -1.87 38.94 2.45
C SER A 23 -2.58 38.31 3.65
N TYR A 24 -3.67 37.58 3.40
CA TYR A 24 -4.49 36.94 4.44
C TYR A 24 -4.37 35.41 4.48
N ALA A 25 -3.46 34.81 3.69
CA ALA A 25 -3.33 33.36 3.53
C ALA A 25 -3.05 32.58 4.82
N LYS A 26 -2.65 33.25 5.92
CA LYS A 26 -2.40 32.63 7.23
C LYS A 26 -3.38 33.07 8.34
N ASN A 27 -4.33 33.96 8.05
CA ASN A 27 -5.25 34.51 9.05
C ASN A 27 -6.72 34.42 8.58
N HIS A 28 -7.29 33.22 8.69
CA HIS A 28 -8.64 32.89 8.22
C HIS A 28 -9.74 33.79 8.83
N PRO A 29 -9.75 34.11 10.14
CA PRO A 29 -10.79 34.99 10.70
C PRO A 29 -10.79 36.40 10.12
N GLN A 30 -9.62 36.96 9.83
CA GLN A 30 -9.50 38.29 9.23
C GLN A 30 -9.88 38.26 7.73
N ALA A 31 -9.49 37.20 7.03
CA ALA A 31 -9.91 36.95 5.64
C ALA A 31 -11.44 36.93 5.53
N LEU A 32 -12.14 36.14 6.36
CA LEU A 32 -13.60 36.02 6.31
C LEU A 32 -14.33 37.35 6.56
N LYS A 33 -13.81 38.19 7.46
CA LYS A 33 -14.38 39.53 7.70
C LYS A 33 -14.26 40.43 6.47
N GLU A 34 -13.09 40.45 5.84
CA GLU A 34 -12.85 41.27 4.65
C GLU A 34 -13.64 40.78 3.43
N ILE A 35 -13.71 39.45 3.23
CA ILE A 35 -14.52 38.84 2.18
C ILE A 35 -16.00 39.19 2.37
N SER A 36 -16.52 39.01 3.58
CA SER A 36 -17.93 39.31 3.91
C SER A 36 -18.26 40.79 3.71
N ARG A 37 -17.32 41.70 4.00
CA ARG A 37 -17.48 43.15 3.75
C ARG A 37 -17.65 43.45 2.26
N ARG A 38 -16.91 42.76 1.40
CA ARG A 38 -16.95 42.97 -0.06
C ARG A 38 -18.16 42.31 -0.71
N LEU A 39 -18.55 41.12 -0.25
CA LEU A 39 -19.76 40.44 -0.71
C LEU A 39 -21.04 41.24 -0.45
N LYS A 40 -21.08 42.13 0.56
CA LYS A 40 -22.21 43.07 0.74
C LYS A 40 -22.44 43.97 -0.48
N LYS A 41 -21.38 44.31 -1.23
CA LYS A 41 -21.48 45.16 -2.43
C LYS A 41 -21.74 44.35 -3.70
N SER A 42 -21.26 43.10 -3.74
CA SER A 42 -21.40 42.22 -4.90
C SER A 42 -21.67 40.79 -4.42
N PRO A 43 -22.95 40.47 -4.07
CA PRO A 43 -23.28 39.23 -3.38
C PRO A 43 -22.99 37.94 -4.16
N ARG A 44 -22.98 38.03 -5.49
CA ARG A 44 -22.77 36.88 -6.41
C ARG A 44 -21.41 36.92 -7.13
N ASP A 45 -20.45 37.72 -6.65
CA ASP A 45 -19.11 37.78 -7.23
C ASP A 45 -18.41 36.42 -7.08
N ALA A 46 -18.11 35.78 -8.21
CA ALA A 46 -17.60 34.40 -8.26
C ALA A 46 -16.26 34.24 -7.53
N GLU A 47 -15.35 35.22 -7.65
CA GLU A 47 -14.02 35.17 -7.04
C GLU A 47 -14.09 35.31 -5.51
N LEU A 48 -14.93 36.22 -5.03
CA LEU A 48 -15.11 36.42 -3.59
C LEU A 48 -15.81 35.23 -2.94
N LEU A 49 -16.79 34.62 -3.62
CA LEU A 49 -17.47 33.41 -3.13
C LEU A 49 -16.57 32.19 -3.13
N LEU A 50 -15.74 32.00 -4.17
CA LEU A 50 -14.74 30.93 -4.19
C LEU A 50 -13.67 31.13 -3.13
N TRP A 51 -13.19 32.36 -2.92
CA TRP A 51 -12.24 32.63 -1.84
C TRP A 51 -12.85 32.36 -0.47
N LYS A 52 -14.12 32.75 -0.26
CA LYS A 52 -14.87 32.42 0.96
C LYS A 52 -14.97 30.90 1.15
N ALA A 53 -15.35 30.17 0.10
CA ALA A 53 -15.49 28.72 0.12
C ALA A 53 -14.15 28.04 0.44
N ALA A 54 -13.03 28.50 -0.13
CA ALA A 54 -11.70 27.98 0.17
C ALA A 54 -11.32 28.17 1.64
N VAL A 55 -11.56 29.36 2.20
CA VAL A 55 -11.28 29.63 3.62
C VAL A 55 -12.18 28.78 4.53
N LEU A 56 -13.47 28.66 4.20
CA LEU A 56 -14.42 27.83 4.96
C LEU A 56 -14.01 26.36 4.95
N LEU A 57 -13.57 25.84 3.80
CA LEU A 57 -13.06 24.49 3.62
C LEU A 57 -11.85 24.22 4.51
N GLU A 58 -10.87 25.13 4.56
CA GLU A 58 -9.70 25.02 5.46
C GLU A 58 -10.09 25.11 6.95
N THR A 59 -11.19 25.80 7.27
CA THR A 59 -11.72 25.85 8.65
C THR A 59 -12.69 24.71 8.99
N GLY A 60 -12.99 23.83 8.03
CA GLY A 60 -13.86 22.67 8.23
C GLY A 60 -15.37 22.91 8.08
N ASP A 61 -15.82 24.11 7.67
CA ASP A 61 -17.24 24.42 7.42
C ASP A 61 -17.65 24.02 5.99
N LEU A 62 -18.01 22.74 5.84
CA LEU A 62 -18.34 22.13 4.54
C LEU A 62 -19.70 22.59 4.00
N ALA A 63 -20.69 22.76 4.88
CA ALA A 63 -22.01 23.24 4.51
C ALA A 63 -21.93 24.70 4.01
N GLY A 64 -21.20 25.55 4.72
CA GLY A 64 -20.93 26.92 4.29
C GLY A 64 -20.12 26.98 3.00
N THR A 65 -19.16 26.09 2.81
CA THR A 65 -18.39 25.95 1.56
C THR A 65 -19.33 25.68 0.37
N ARG A 66 -20.22 24.69 0.48
CA ARG A 66 -21.20 24.36 -0.58
C ARG A 66 -22.20 25.48 -0.83
N GLY A 67 -22.68 26.13 0.24
CA GLY A 67 -23.57 27.28 0.12
C GLY A 67 -22.93 28.40 -0.70
N CYS A 68 -21.65 28.71 -0.43
CA CYS A 68 -20.92 29.72 -1.20
C CYS A 68 -20.78 29.33 -2.68
N VAL A 69 -20.48 28.06 -2.97
CA VAL A 69 -20.35 27.58 -4.36
C VAL A 69 -21.69 27.60 -5.10
N GLY A 70 -22.80 27.24 -4.44
CA GLY A 70 -24.13 27.27 -5.04
C GLY A 70 -24.65 28.68 -5.36
N GLU A 71 -24.12 29.71 -4.68
CA GLU A 71 -24.49 31.12 -4.90
C GLU A 71 -23.67 31.83 -5.98
N ILE A 72 -22.67 31.16 -6.58
CA ILE A 72 -21.79 31.75 -7.58
C ILE A 72 -22.58 32.30 -8.76
N GLY A 73 -22.32 33.56 -9.10
CA GLY A 73 -22.87 34.19 -10.30
C GLY A 73 -22.07 33.80 -11.55
N TRP A 74 -22.63 32.90 -12.35
CA TRP A 74 -22.01 32.43 -13.60
C TRP A 74 -22.14 33.40 -14.78
N LYS A 75 -23.01 34.42 -14.67
CA LYS A 75 -23.26 35.40 -15.74
C LYS A 75 -22.21 36.52 -15.70
N GLY A 76 -21.52 36.75 -16.82
CA GLY A 76 -20.57 37.86 -16.98
C GLY A 76 -19.14 37.60 -16.48
N VAL A 77 -18.77 36.33 -16.30
CA VAL A 77 -17.37 35.88 -16.10
C VAL A 77 -16.64 36.11 -17.43
N GLY A 78 -15.52 36.85 -17.43
CA GLY A 78 -15.03 37.64 -18.56
C GLY A 78 -14.89 36.90 -19.89
N ASN A 79 -13.68 36.49 -20.25
CA ASN A 79 -13.47 35.75 -21.49
C ASN A 79 -13.62 34.22 -21.26
N VAL A 80 -13.42 33.45 -22.33
CA VAL A 80 -13.57 31.98 -22.32
C VAL A 80 -12.61 31.32 -21.35
N ASP A 81 -11.36 31.80 -21.29
CA ASP A 81 -10.31 31.26 -20.43
C ASP A 81 -10.65 31.47 -18.95
N GLU A 82 -11.15 32.65 -18.59
CA GLU A 82 -11.64 32.94 -17.23
C GLU A 82 -12.84 32.06 -16.85
N SER A 83 -13.71 31.75 -17.81
CA SER A 83 -14.85 30.85 -17.60
C SER A 83 -14.40 29.39 -17.41
N ALA A 84 -13.40 28.94 -18.17
CA ALA A 84 -12.81 27.60 -18.03
C ALA A 84 -12.07 27.45 -16.68
N GLU A 85 -11.28 28.46 -16.30
CA GLU A 85 -10.59 28.48 -15.01
C GLU A 85 -11.58 28.48 -13.83
N LEU A 86 -12.67 29.24 -13.94
CA LEU A 86 -13.73 29.25 -12.94
C LEU A 86 -14.33 27.84 -12.73
N VAL A 87 -14.60 27.13 -13.83
CA VAL A 87 -15.10 25.75 -13.79
C VAL A 87 -14.11 24.84 -13.05
N GLU A 88 -12.83 24.85 -13.43
CA GLU A 88 -11.83 24.01 -12.77
C GLU A 88 -11.78 24.26 -11.25
N ARG A 89 -11.79 25.53 -10.83
CA ARG A 89 -11.73 25.93 -9.42
C ARG A 89 -13.00 25.55 -8.65
N VAL A 90 -14.18 25.68 -9.24
CA VAL A 90 -15.46 25.30 -8.62
C VAL A 90 -15.47 23.79 -8.33
N TRP A 91 -15.14 22.96 -9.33
CA TRP A 91 -15.09 21.51 -9.16
C TRP A 91 -13.97 21.09 -8.21
N ALA A 92 -12.84 21.79 -8.19
CA ALA A 92 -11.77 21.56 -7.21
C ALA A 92 -12.21 21.82 -5.76
N VAL A 93 -12.95 22.91 -5.50
CA VAL A 93 -13.49 23.19 -4.16
C VAL A 93 -14.50 22.12 -3.74
N LEU A 94 -15.42 21.76 -4.63
CA LEU A 94 -16.45 20.75 -4.34
C LEU A 94 -15.84 19.36 -4.13
N GLY A 95 -14.91 18.94 -4.99
CA GLY A 95 -14.24 17.65 -4.89
C GLY A 95 -13.42 17.54 -3.60
N ARG A 96 -12.73 18.62 -3.19
CA ARG A 96 -12.07 18.67 -1.87
C ARG A 96 -13.08 18.63 -0.72
N CYS A 97 -14.22 19.31 -0.85
CA CYS A 97 -15.29 19.27 0.13
C CYS A 97 -15.85 17.85 0.30
N ASP A 98 -16.10 17.13 -0.80
CA ASP A 98 -16.58 15.75 -0.81
C ASP A 98 -15.55 14.78 -0.23
N GLY A 99 -14.28 14.92 -0.63
CA GLY A 99 -13.16 14.18 -0.06
C GLY A 99 -13.06 14.40 1.45
N ALA A 100 -13.31 15.62 1.92
CA ALA A 100 -13.35 15.95 3.34
C ALA A 100 -14.61 15.41 4.05
N GLU A 101 -15.75 15.24 3.39
CA GLU A 101 -16.96 14.62 3.97
C GLU A 101 -16.88 13.08 3.99
N GLY A 102 -15.99 12.48 3.19
CA GLY A 102 -15.99 11.02 2.98
C GLY A 102 -17.18 10.53 2.17
N ALA A 103 -17.93 11.45 1.57
CA ALA A 103 -19.08 11.17 0.75
C ALA A 103 -18.66 10.65 -0.63
N GLY A 104 -18.14 9.43 -0.71
CA GLY A 104 -18.04 8.72 -2.00
C GLY A 104 -19.40 8.21 -2.47
N GLY A 105 -20.37 9.12 -2.56
CA GLY A 105 -21.75 8.88 -2.92
C GLY A 105 -22.40 10.04 -3.67
N ARG A 106 -21.63 11.09 -4.02
CA ARG A 106 -22.09 12.10 -4.97
C ARG A 106 -21.67 11.71 -6.37
N VAL A 107 -22.61 11.85 -7.29
CA VAL A 107 -22.41 11.58 -8.72
C VAL A 107 -22.06 12.84 -9.52
N GLY A 108 -22.21 14.02 -8.92
CA GLY A 108 -21.98 15.32 -9.57
C GLY A 108 -21.96 16.52 -8.60
N ALA A 109 -21.64 17.70 -9.13
CA ALA A 109 -21.46 18.94 -8.39
C ALA A 109 -22.74 19.53 -7.76
N GLY A 110 -23.92 19.10 -8.23
CA GLY A 110 -25.23 19.59 -7.77
C GLY A 110 -25.96 20.42 -8.82
N LYS A 111 -27.29 20.53 -8.66
CA LYS A 111 -28.19 21.09 -9.69
C LYS A 111 -27.94 22.56 -9.97
N GLU A 112 -27.64 23.34 -8.93
CA GLU A 112 -27.42 24.78 -8.99
C GLU A 112 -26.15 25.11 -9.79
N VAL A 113 -25.07 24.40 -9.48
CA VAL A 113 -23.77 24.53 -10.16
C VAL A 113 -23.87 24.13 -11.63
N LEU A 114 -24.55 23.00 -11.90
CA LEU A 114 -24.81 22.53 -13.26
C LEU A 114 -25.68 23.48 -14.08
N ALA A 115 -26.71 24.08 -13.48
CA ALA A 115 -27.54 25.08 -14.15
C ALA A 115 -26.73 26.34 -14.49
N GLY A 116 -25.85 26.75 -13.57
CA GLY A 116 -24.89 27.83 -13.78
C GLY A 116 -23.98 27.60 -14.99
N TRP A 117 -23.29 26.46 -15.01
CA TRP A 117 -22.42 26.06 -16.13
C TRP A 117 -23.17 25.94 -17.46
N LYS A 118 -24.37 25.34 -17.48
CA LYS A 118 -25.21 25.27 -18.70
C LYS A 118 -25.50 26.66 -19.27
N GLY A 119 -25.80 27.63 -18.40
CA GLY A 119 -25.99 29.02 -18.81
C GLY A 119 -24.75 29.63 -19.50
N VAL A 120 -23.55 29.28 -19.06
CA VAL A 120 -22.29 29.72 -19.69
C VAL A 120 -22.10 29.05 -21.07
N VAL A 121 -22.33 27.74 -21.14
CA VAL A 121 -22.20 26.96 -22.39
C VAL A 121 -23.21 27.40 -23.45
N GLU A 122 -24.46 27.70 -23.05
CA GLU A 122 -25.50 28.20 -23.95
C GLU A 122 -25.22 29.64 -24.41
N GLY A 123 -24.57 30.45 -23.58
CA GLY A 123 -24.11 31.79 -23.94
C GLY A 123 -22.88 31.82 -24.84
N SER A 124 -22.13 30.73 -24.93
CA SER A 124 -20.88 30.60 -25.70
C SER A 124 -21.12 30.08 -27.12
N LYS A 125 -20.27 30.42 -28.09
CA LYS A 125 -20.39 29.99 -29.49
C LYS A 125 -19.10 29.34 -30.02
N GLY A 126 -19.23 28.40 -30.95
CA GLY A 126 -18.08 27.81 -31.66
C GLY A 126 -17.05 27.16 -30.74
N VAL A 127 -15.78 27.56 -30.89
CA VAL A 127 -14.62 27.05 -30.14
C VAL A 127 -14.73 27.36 -28.64
N ASP A 128 -15.31 28.51 -28.28
CA ASP A 128 -15.51 28.93 -26.89
C ASP A 128 -16.39 27.93 -26.13
N LYS A 129 -17.44 27.45 -26.81
CA LYS A 129 -18.35 26.43 -26.28
C LYS A 129 -17.64 25.09 -26.06
N GLN A 130 -16.77 24.69 -26.98
CA GLN A 130 -15.98 23.48 -26.85
C GLN A 130 -15.00 23.58 -25.68
N THR A 131 -14.32 24.72 -25.54
CA THR A 131 -13.34 24.99 -24.49
C THR A 131 -13.97 24.88 -23.10
N VAL A 132 -15.08 25.58 -22.87
CA VAL A 132 -15.78 25.54 -21.56
C VAL A 132 -16.38 24.17 -21.27
N THR A 133 -16.85 23.45 -22.29
CA THR A 133 -17.39 22.09 -22.11
C THR A 133 -16.28 21.08 -21.81
N THR A 134 -15.10 21.23 -22.43
CA THR A 134 -13.94 20.36 -22.21
C THR A 134 -13.34 20.60 -20.82
N ALA A 135 -13.17 21.86 -20.41
CA ALA A 135 -12.73 22.22 -19.06
C ALA A 135 -13.63 21.58 -17.98
N MET A 136 -14.94 21.59 -18.22
CA MET A 136 -15.91 20.92 -17.36
C MET A 136 -15.74 19.39 -17.35
N ALA A 137 -15.61 18.77 -18.52
CA ALA A 137 -15.41 17.33 -18.62
C ALA A 137 -14.16 16.87 -17.86
N GLU A 138 -13.04 17.58 -18.05
CA GLU A 138 -11.77 17.30 -17.38
C GLU A 138 -11.85 17.49 -15.86
N ALA A 139 -12.47 18.58 -15.41
CA ALA A 139 -12.67 18.83 -13.98
C ALA A 139 -13.57 17.75 -13.36
N ALA A 140 -14.65 17.36 -14.03
CA ALA A 140 -15.54 16.30 -13.59
C ALA A 140 -14.83 14.94 -13.52
N ILE A 141 -14.00 14.58 -14.52
CA ILE A 141 -13.18 13.36 -14.50
C ILE A 141 -12.19 13.38 -13.32
N ARG A 142 -11.48 14.50 -13.14
CA ARG A 142 -10.47 14.65 -12.09
C ARG A 142 -11.05 14.37 -10.70
N TRP A 143 -12.29 14.78 -10.47
CA TRP A 143 -13.00 14.63 -9.20
C TRP A 143 -14.04 13.50 -9.20
N GLU A 144 -14.05 12.65 -10.23
CA GLU A 144 -14.93 11.47 -10.34
C GLU A 144 -16.44 11.79 -10.28
N TYR A 145 -16.81 12.98 -10.75
CA TYR A 145 -18.20 13.40 -10.92
C TYR A 145 -18.74 12.85 -12.23
N TRP A 146 -19.03 11.55 -12.25
CA TRP A 146 -19.36 10.83 -13.48
C TRP A 146 -20.67 11.29 -14.15
N GLU A 147 -21.64 11.84 -13.40
CA GLU A 147 -22.87 12.41 -13.98
C GLU A 147 -22.55 13.68 -14.77
N ASP A 148 -21.74 14.54 -14.17
CA ASP A 148 -21.26 15.78 -14.76
C ASP A 148 -20.42 15.49 -16.02
N ALA A 149 -19.50 14.53 -15.94
CA ALA A 149 -18.67 14.08 -17.06
C ALA A 149 -19.54 13.49 -18.18
N GLN A 150 -20.50 12.62 -17.85
CA GLN A 150 -21.44 12.07 -18.84
C GLN A 150 -22.23 13.17 -19.55
N MET A 151 -22.72 14.17 -18.83
CA MET A 151 -23.43 15.30 -19.43
C MET A 151 -22.52 16.12 -20.37
N ALA A 152 -21.29 16.43 -19.95
CA ALA A 152 -20.34 17.17 -20.78
C ALA A 152 -20.02 16.40 -22.07
N PHE A 153 -19.72 15.10 -21.99
CA PHE A 153 -19.45 14.27 -23.17
C PHE A 153 -20.68 14.04 -24.04
N LEU A 154 -21.89 14.02 -23.48
CA LEU A 154 -23.12 14.00 -24.28
C LEU A 154 -23.27 15.29 -25.11
N HIS A 155 -22.93 16.44 -24.53
CA HIS A 155 -22.91 17.71 -25.25
C HIS A 155 -21.85 17.73 -26.36
N LEU A 156 -20.61 17.30 -26.05
CA LEU A 156 -19.52 17.21 -27.02
C LEU A 156 -19.84 16.25 -28.17
N LYS A 157 -20.37 15.05 -27.86
CA LYS A 157 -20.81 14.08 -28.86
C LYS A 157 -21.91 14.63 -29.77
N LYS A 158 -22.88 15.38 -29.24
CA LYS A 158 -23.93 16.02 -30.06
C LYS A 158 -23.39 17.11 -30.96
N GLN A 159 -22.44 17.91 -30.47
CA GLN A 159 -21.83 19.01 -31.22
C GLN A 159 -20.86 18.50 -32.29
N TYR A 160 -20.15 17.41 -32.01
CA TYR A 160 -19.13 16.82 -32.87
C TYR A 160 -19.43 15.32 -33.08
N PRO A 161 -20.51 14.97 -33.81
CA PRO A 161 -20.99 13.59 -33.93
C PRO A 161 -20.03 12.64 -34.66
N LYS A 162 -19.07 13.18 -35.42
CA LYS A 162 -18.02 12.40 -36.11
C LYS A 162 -16.78 12.18 -35.26
N ASN A 163 -16.70 12.80 -34.08
CA ASN A 163 -15.53 12.67 -33.21
C ASN A 163 -15.62 11.36 -32.41
N ARG A 164 -14.79 10.39 -32.79
CA ARG A 164 -14.72 9.05 -32.18
C ARG A 164 -14.32 9.13 -30.70
N HIS A 165 -13.44 10.07 -30.35
CA HIS A 165 -13.02 10.27 -28.98
C HIS A 165 -14.19 10.66 -28.06
N TYR A 166 -15.05 11.59 -28.45
CA TYR A 166 -16.23 11.93 -27.64
C TYR A 166 -17.23 10.77 -27.56
N PHE A 167 -17.33 9.95 -28.60
CA PHE A 167 -18.20 8.77 -28.59
C PHE A 167 -17.74 7.71 -27.57
N TYR A 168 -16.48 7.28 -27.63
CA TYR A 168 -15.97 6.23 -26.73
C TYR A 168 -15.78 6.73 -25.30
N THR A 169 -15.34 7.98 -25.12
CA THR A 169 -15.23 8.56 -23.76
C THR A 169 -16.60 8.69 -23.11
N TYR A 170 -17.64 9.08 -23.86
CA TYR A 170 -19.03 9.06 -23.37
C TYR A 170 -19.45 7.66 -22.88
N ALA A 171 -19.10 6.60 -23.61
CA ALA A 171 -19.41 5.24 -23.18
C ALA A 171 -18.67 4.88 -21.89
N ILE A 172 -17.36 5.16 -21.81
CA ILE A 172 -16.54 4.91 -20.62
C ILE A 172 -17.12 5.61 -19.38
N VAL A 173 -17.35 6.92 -19.44
CA VAL A 173 -17.90 7.67 -18.28
C VAL A 173 -19.33 7.24 -17.93
N SER A 174 -20.09 6.73 -18.91
CA SER A 174 -21.43 6.17 -18.64
C SER A 174 -21.36 4.85 -17.87
N VAL A 175 -20.38 3.99 -18.15
CA VAL A 175 -20.13 2.77 -17.36
C VAL A 175 -19.70 3.14 -15.94
N LEU A 176 -18.80 4.12 -15.78
CA LEU A 176 -18.36 4.57 -14.46
C LEU A 176 -19.48 5.21 -13.64
N LEU A 177 -20.38 5.96 -14.29
CA LEU A 177 -21.59 6.46 -13.68
C LEU A 177 -22.54 5.32 -13.27
N PHE A 178 -22.72 4.33 -14.14
CA PHE A 178 -23.50 3.12 -13.84
C PHE A 178 -22.98 2.42 -12.58
N GLU A 179 -21.68 2.14 -12.51
CA GLU A 179 -21.04 1.49 -11.37
C GLU A 179 -21.25 2.29 -10.07
N THR A 180 -21.16 3.62 -10.15
CA THR A 180 -21.40 4.51 -9.00
C THR A 180 -22.87 4.50 -8.56
N LEU A 181 -23.80 4.47 -9.51
CA LEU A 181 -25.24 4.50 -9.22
C LEU A 181 -25.79 3.16 -8.71
N LEU A 182 -25.09 2.03 -8.89
CA LEU A 182 -25.53 0.73 -8.38
C LEU A 182 -25.90 0.76 -6.89
N GLN A 183 -25.21 1.60 -6.10
CA GLN A 183 -25.44 1.72 -4.66
C GLN A 183 -26.36 2.91 -4.28
N ILE A 184 -26.65 3.81 -5.22
CA ILE A 184 -27.36 5.08 -4.95
C ILE A 184 -28.77 5.07 -5.57
N ASP A 185 -28.86 4.76 -6.85
CA ASP A 185 -30.11 4.69 -7.62
C ASP A 185 -30.02 3.53 -8.63
N PRO A 186 -30.34 2.29 -8.22
CA PRO A 186 -30.29 1.11 -9.08
C PRO A 186 -31.19 1.22 -10.32
N LYS A 187 -32.29 1.99 -10.24
CA LYS A 187 -33.20 2.17 -11.38
C LYS A 187 -32.52 3.01 -12.46
N LYS A 188 -31.93 4.14 -12.07
CA LYS A 188 -31.14 4.98 -12.99
C LYS A 188 -29.91 4.23 -13.51
N ALA A 189 -29.25 3.43 -12.67
CA ALA A 189 -28.13 2.58 -13.07
C ALA A 189 -28.53 1.62 -14.20
N GLY A 190 -29.64 0.88 -14.05
CA GLY A 190 -30.12 -0.05 -15.08
C GLY A 190 -30.47 0.62 -16.41
N ILE A 191 -31.02 1.85 -16.37
CA ILE A 191 -31.29 2.64 -17.59
C ILE A 191 -29.98 3.01 -18.30
N ILE A 192 -28.97 3.47 -17.55
CA ILE A 192 -27.66 3.85 -18.11
C ILE A 192 -26.94 2.62 -18.66
N GLN A 193 -26.96 1.49 -17.95
CA GLN A 193 -26.39 0.22 -18.40
C GLN A 193 -26.97 -0.18 -19.77
N MET A 194 -28.29 -0.25 -19.87
CA MET A 194 -28.99 -0.64 -21.09
C MET A 194 -28.70 0.31 -22.26
N MET A 195 -28.73 1.63 -22.02
CA MET A 195 -28.44 2.61 -23.09
C MET A 195 -26.99 2.53 -23.55
N THR A 196 -26.04 2.37 -22.61
CA THR A 196 -24.61 2.30 -22.93
C THR A 196 -24.29 1.04 -23.73
N PHE A 197 -24.81 -0.11 -23.29
CA PHE A 197 -24.68 -1.36 -24.04
C PHE A 197 -25.24 -1.23 -25.45
N ARG A 198 -26.46 -0.69 -25.61
CA ARG A 198 -27.06 -0.49 -26.95
C ARG A 198 -26.21 0.38 -27.87
N ILE A 199 -25.55 1.42 -27.34
CA ILE A 199 -24.69 2.30 -28.12
C ILE A 199 -23.44 1.55 -28.61
N LEU A 200 -22.84 0.72 -27.75
CA LEU A 200 -21.65 -0.06 -28.09
C LEU A 200 -21.99 -1.22 -29.04
N ASP A 201 -23.10 -1.91 -28.78
CA ASP A 201 -23.61 -3.00 -29.63
C ASP A 201 -23.99 -2.52 -31.04
N ASP A 202 -24.55 -1.31 -31.16
CA ASP A 202 -24.78 -0.66 -32.46
C ASP A 202 -23.46 -0.38 -33.20
N ALA A 203 -22.39 0.00 -32.48
CA ALA A 203 -21.07 0.20 -33.08
C ALA A 203 -20.46 -1.13 -33.56
N VAL A 204 -20.58 -2.20 -32.78
CA VAL A 204 -20.18 -3.56 -33.19
C VAL A 204 -20.91 -3.96 -34.47
N LYS A 205 -22.25 -3.90 -34.47
CA LYS A 205 -23.08 -4.34 -35.61
C LYS A 205 -22.83 -3.59 -36.91
N LYS A 206 -22.42 -2.32 -36.82
CA LYS A 206 -22.10 -1.47 -37.98
C LYS A 206 -20.64 -1.56 -38.43
N THR A 207 -19.83 -2.38 -37.77
CA THR A 207 -18.43 -2.58 -38.14
C THR A 207 -18.32 -3.46 -39.38
N THR A 208 -17.75 -2.89 -40.45
CA THR A 208 -17.52 -3.57 -41.74
C THR A 208 -16.03 -3.80 -41.97
N PRO A 209 -15.62 -4.68 -42.92
CA PRO A 209 -14.21 -4.98 -43.19
C PRO A 209 -13.37 -3.76 -43.61
N ASP A 210 -13.98 -2.80 -44.30
CA ASP A 210 -13.40 -1.49 -44.65
C ASP A 210 -14.17 -0.38 -43.93
N PRO A 211 -13.91 -0.13 -42.64
CA PRO A 211 -14.60 0.94 -41.92
C PRO A 211 -14.08 2.29 -42.44
N ASP A 212 -14.96 3.11 -43.03
CA ASP A 212 -14.64 4.52 -43.27
C ASP A 212 -14.33 5.16 -41.90
N GLU A 213 -13.14 5.73 -41.73
CA GLU A 213 -12.73 6.37 -40.46
C GLU A 213 -13.75 7.43 -40.02
N GLY A 214 -14.48 8.05 -40.96
CA GLY A 214 -15.56 8.99 -40.71
C GLY A 214 -16.93 8.38 -40.36
N SER A 215 -17.10 7.06 -40.49
CA SER A 215 -18.35 6.36 -40.19
C SER A 215 -18.45 6.05 -38.69
N LEU A 216 -19.30 6.80 -37.99
CA LEU A 216 -19.74 6.48 -36.63
C LEU A 216 -21.23 6.12 -36.64
N PRO A 217 -21.66 5.15 -35.80
CA PRO A 217 -20.84 4.34 -34.89
C PRO A 217 -20.29 3.08 -35.59
N SER A 218 -18.97 2.88 -35.59
CA SER A 218 -18.28 1.67 -36.07
C SER A 218 -16.96 1.49 -35.30
N ILE A 219 -16.36 0.30 -35.33
CA ILE A 219 -15.04 0.01 -34.76
C ILE A 219 -14.03 -0.05 -35.91
N ALA A 220 -13.00 0.81 -35.86
CA ALA A 220 -11.98 0.94 -36.90
C ALA A 220 -10.56 0.63 -36.40
N SER A 221 -10.34 0.55 -35.08
CA SER A 221 -9.01 0.32 -34.51
C SER A 221 -9.01 -0.68 -33.35
N LEU A 222 -7.85 -1.26 -33.06
CA LEU A 222 -7.66 -2.16 -31.91
C LEU A 222 -7.91 -1.46 -30.57
N GLN A 223 -7.64 -0.16 -30.48
CA GLN A 223 -7.91 0.63 -29.27
C GLN A 223 -9.42 0.69 -28.97
N GLU A 224 -10.24 0.84 -30.00
CA GLU A 224 -11.70 0.84 -29.89
C GLU A 224 -12.25 -0.53 -29.53
N LEU A 225 -11.73 -1.60 -30.14
CA LEU A 225 -12.08 -2.96 -29.76
C LEU A 225 -11.69 -3.24 -28.30
N ARG A 226 -10.54 -2.74 -27.84
CA ARG A 226 -10.09 -2.87 -26.44
C ARG A 226 -11.06 -2.21 -25.46
N VAL A 227 -11.68 -1.09 -25.82
CA VAL A 227 -12.77 -0.49 -25.02
C VAL A 227 -13.96 -1.44 -24.92
N ILE A 228 -14.39 -2.06 -26.03
CA ILE A 228 -15.49 -3.04 -26.01
C ILE A 228 -15.15 -4.20 -25.07
N VAL A 229 -13.94 -4.75 -25.19
CA VAL A 229 -13.45 -5.85 -24.35
C VAL A 229 -13.41 -5.48 -22.86
N GLN A 230 -13.04 -4.24 -22.53
CA GLN A 230 -13.03 -3.76 -21.15
C GLN A 230 -14.43 -3.47 -20.60
N LEU A 231 -15.36 -2.95 -21.43
CA LEU A 231 -16.67 -2.48 -20.97
C LEU A 231 -17.74 -3.56 -20.95
N TYR A 232 -17.73 -4.54 -21.87
CA TYR A 232 -18.76 -5.58 -21.93
C TYR A 232 -18.83 -6.42 -20.63
N PRO A 233 -17.71 -6.89 -20.05
CA PRO A 233 -17.74 -7.61 -18.78
C PRO A 233 -18.29 -6.75 -17.63
N ARG A 234 -17.93 -5.45 -17.59
CA ARG A 234 -18.43 -4.50 -16.57
C ARG A 234 -19.93 -4.23 -16.69
N LEU A 235 -20.48 -4.35 -17.89
CA LEU A 235 -21.91 -4.26 -18.17
C LEU A 235 -22.63 -5.61 -18.03
N SER A 236 -21.93 -6.69 -17.64
CA SER A 236 -22.45 -8.06 -17.53
C SER A 236 -22.89 -8.71 -18.85
N HIS A 237 -22.21 -8.39 -19.95
CA HIS A 237 -22.49 -8.88 -21.31
C HIS A 237 -21.36 -9.78 -21.86
N ASP A 238 -20.92 -10.76 -21.05
CA ASP A 238 -19.87 -11.72 -21.44
C ASP A 238 -20.26 -12.59 -22.65
N LYS A 239 -21.56 -12.88 -22.83
CA LYS A 239 -22.04 -13.69 -23.97
C LYS A 239 -21.83 -12.96 -25.29
N GLU A 240 -22.17 -11.68 -25.31
CA GLU A 240 -21.98 -10.81 -26.46
C GLU A 240 -20.49 -10.56 -26.72
N LEU A 241 -19.66 -10.49 -25.67
CA LEU A 241 -18.21 -10.40 -25.83
C LEU A 241 -17.64 -11.63 -26.54
N VAL A 242 -18.07 -12.84 -26.15
CA VAL A 242 -17.66 -14.07 -26.82
C VAL A 242 -18.11 -14.05 -28.28
N GLN A 243 -19.34 -13.64 -28.57
CA GLN A 243 -19.83 -13.54 -29.97
C GLN A 243 -18.97 -12.57 -30.80
N VAL A 244 -18.60 -11.41 -30.23
CA VAL A 244 -17.72 -10.44 -30.90
C VAL A 244 -16.35 -11.03 -31.19
N LEU A 245 -15.70 -11.61 -30.18
CA LEU A 245 -14.32 -12.07 -30.30
C LEU A 245 -14.20 -13.43 -30.98
N LYS A 246 -15.26 -14.24 -31.09
CA LYS A 246 -15.22 -15.57 -31.71
C LYS A 246 -15.84 -15.61 -33.11
N ASP A 247 -17.01 -15.00 -33.26
CA ASP A 247 -17.88 -15.24 -34.42
C ASP A 247 -17.92 -14.07 -35.41
N HIS A 248 -17.64 -12.84 -34.97
CA HIS A 248 -17.71 -11.64 -35.82
C HIS A 248 -16.67 -11.68 -36.95
N GLU A 249 -17.07 -11.38 -38.20
CA GLU A 249 -16.22 -11.49 -39.38
C GLU A 249 -14.91 -10.66 -39.26
N VAL A 250 -15.04 -9.41 -38.83
CA VAL A 250 -13.94 -8.43 -38.73
C VAL A 250 -13.25 -8.42 -37.36
N LEU A 251 -13.98 -8.67 -36.27
CA LEU A 251 -13.52 -8.41 -34.89
C LEU A 251 -13.10 -9.69 -34.14
N LYS A 252 -13.31 -10.87 -34.73
CA LYS A 252 -12.89 -12.11 -34.10
C LYS A 252 -11.37 -12.16 -33.91
N TYR A 253 -10.91 -12.92 -32.92
CA TYR A 253 -9.49 -13.08 -32.58
C TYR A 253 -8.63 -13.53 -33.77
N SER A 254 -9.20 -14.31 -34.69
CA SER A 254 -8.54 -14.82 -35.90
C SER A 254 -8.66 -13.91 -37.13
N SER A 255 -9.28 -12.74 -37.01
CA SER A 255 -9.46 -11.82 -38.13
C SER A 255 -8.14 -11.16 -38.53
N LYS A 256 -8.10 -10.54 -39.72
CA LYS A 256 -6.95 -9.74 -40.15
C LYS A 256 -6.67 -8.55 -39.22
N MET A 257 -7.71 -7.99 -38.59
CA MET A 257 -7.59 -6.84 -37.71
C MET A 257 -6.92 -7.22 -36.38
N VAL A 258 -7.37 -8.31 -35.75
CA VAL A 258 -6.89 -8.74 -34.43
C VAL A 258 -5.67 -9.65 -34.54
N SER A 259 -5.57 -10.43 -35.60
CA SER A 259 -4.40 -11.24 -35.97
C SER A 259 -3.85 -12.08 -34.81
N TYR A 260 -4.71 -12.75 -34.06
CA TYR A 260 -4.34 -13.57 -32.91
C TYR A 260 -3.58 -12.80 -31.81
N ASP A 261 -3.89 -11.52 -31.62
CA ASP A 261 -3.34 -10.76 -30.49
C ASP A 261 -3.69 -11.44 -29.15
N LEU A 262 -2.66 -11.61 -28.32
CA LEU A 262 -2.70 -12.40 -27.09
C LEU A 262 -3.66 -11.80 -26.06
N ASP A 263 -3.77 -10.48 -25.96
CA ASP A 263 -4.63 -9.83 -24.97
C ASP A 263 -6.11 -10.10 -25.26
N PHE A 264 -6.51 -10.01 -26.54
CA PHE A 264 -7.86 -10.35 -26.97
C PHE A 264 -8.15 -11.85 -26.80
N GLY A 265 -7.15 -12.70 -27.04
CA GLY A 265 -7.20 -14.12 -26.75
C GLY A 265 -7.47 -14.43 -25.29
N LYS A 266 -6.68 -13.84 -24.38
CA LYS A 266 -6.86 -13.96 -22.93
C LYS A 266 -8.23 -13.47 -22.48
N ALA A 267 -8.68 -12.32 -23.00
CA ALA A 267 -10.01 -11.80 -22.68
C ALA A 267 -11.14 -12.73 -23.14
N LEU A 268 -11.02 -13.34 -24.32
CA LEU A 268 -11.96 -14.35 -24.82
C LEU A 268 -11.98 -15.59 -23.94
N LEU A 269 -10.82 -16.18 -23.63
CA LEU A 269 -10.72 -17.37 -22.78
C LEU A 269 -11.26 -17.10 -21.36
N GLN A 270 -10.99 -15.91 -20.82
CA GLN A 270 -11.50 -15.50 -19.51
C GLN A 270 -13.03 -15.33 -19.52
N ALA A 271 -13.62 -14.74 -20.57
CA ALA A 271 -15.07 -14.63 -20.72
C ALA A 271 -15.74 -16.00 -20.88
N MET A 272 -15.16 -16.90 -21.68
CA MET A 272 -15.64 -18.27 -21.84
C MET A 272 -15.54 -19.08 -20.55
N THR A 273 -14.51 -18.84 -19.74
CA THR A 273 -14.34 -19.44 -18.40
C THR A 273 -15.46 -18.98 -17.46
N ARG A 274 -15.81 -17.69 -17.44
CA ARG A 274 -16.96 -17.17 -16.66
C ARG A 274 -18.30 -17.75 -17.10
N LEU A 275 -18.43 -18.10 -18.38
CA LEU A 275 -19.63 -18.72 -18.97
C LEU A 275 -19.59 -20.26 -18.94
N SER A 276 -18.55 -20.88 -18.38
CA SER A 276 -18.34 -22.33 -18.32
C SER A 276 -18.35 -23.03 -19.70
N MET A 277 -17.82 -22.37 -20.73
CA MET A 277 -17.79 -22.87 -22.12
C MET A 277 -16.54 -23.73 -22.40
N TRP A 278 -16.33 -24.79 -21.59
CA TRP A 278 -15.08 -25.56 -21.56
C TRP A 278 -14.71 -26.28 -22.86
N SER A 279 -15.69 -26.86 -23.55
CA SER A 279 -15.49 -27.58 -24.82
C SER A 279 -14.98 -26.65 -25.93
N GLU A 280 -15.50 -25.42 -25.96
CA GLU A 280 -15.10 -24.42 -26.92
C GLU A 280 -13.70 -23.87 -26.61
N ILE A 281 -13.36 -23.70 -25.33
CA ILE A 281 -11.99 -23.35 -24.91
C ILE A 281 -11.00 -24.39 -25.47
N GLY A 282 -11.27 -25.68 -25.26
CA GLY A 282 -10.43 -26.75 -25.80
C GLY A 282 -10.30 -26.69 -27.32
N THR A 283 -11.39 -26.41 -28.04
CA THR A 283 -11.38 -26.29 -29.50
C THR A 283 -10.47 -25.15 -29.98
N ILE A 284 -10.56 -23.97 -29.33
CA ILE A 284 -9.70 -22.82 -29.65
C ILE A 284 -8.24 -23.13 -29.34
N CYS A 285 -7.95 -23.73 -28.17
CA CYS A 285 -6.60 -24.08 -27.79
C CYS A 285 -5.96 -25.07 -28.78
N VAL A 286 -6.70 -26.10 -29.23
CA VAL A 286 -6.22 -27.04 -30.26
C VAL A 286 -5.96 -26.33 -31.59
N ASP A 287 -6.85 -25.42 -32.03
CA ASP A 287 -6.66 -24.66 -33.26
C ASP A 287 -5.39 -23.79 -33.21
N VAL A 288 -5.22 -23.01 -32.13
CA VAL A 288 -4.06 -22.15 -31.89
C VAL A 288 -2.77 -22.95 -31.89
N VAL A 289 -2.72 -24.08 -31.16
CA VAL A 289 -1.55 -24.96 -31.17
C VAL A 289 -1.27 -25.50 -32.56
N SER A 290 -2.28 -26.02 -33.26
CA SER A 290 -2.09 -26.59 -34.59
C SER A 290 -1.55 -25.60 -35.62
N LYS A 291 -1.90 -24.31 -35.50
CA LYS A 291 -1.41 -23.22 -36.36
C LYS A 291 0.00 -22.79 -35.99
N SER A 292 0.27 -22.63 -34.69
CA SER A 292 1.60 -22.27 -34.17
C SER A 292 2.72 -23.22 -34.58
N LEU A 293 2.38 -24.46 -34.97
CA LEU A 293 3.33 -25.50 -35.39
C LEU A 293 3.62 -25.48 -36.90
N LYS A 294 2.94 -24.65 -37.70
CA LYS A 294 3.11 -24.63 -39.16
C LYS A 294 4.32 -23.81 -39.59
N THR A 295 4.54 -22.66 -38.94
CA THR A 295 5.63 -21.72 -39.25
C THR A 295 6.08 -21.01 -37.98
N ASP A 296 7.39 -20.76 -37.84
CA ASP A 296 7.94 -20.10 -36.64
C ASP A 296 7.44 -18.66 -36.44
N ASP A 297 7.10 -17.96 -37.53
CA ASP A 297 6.56 -16.59 -37.52
C ASP A 297 5.01 -16.54 -37.44
N ASP A 298 4.35 -17.65 -37.08
CA ASP A 298 2.88 -17.67 -36.99
C ASP A 298 2.36 -16.75 -35.87
N PRO A 299 1.31 -15.93 -36.11
CA PRO A 299 0.71 -15.06 -35.09
C PRO A 299 0.21 -15.78 -33.82
N CYS A 300 -0.02 -17.10 -33.87
CA CYS A 300 -0.39 -17.92 -32.72
C CYS A 300 0.79 -18.29 -31.82
N ARG A 301 2.04 -18.12 -32.28
CA ARG A 301 3.24 -18.53 -31.54
C ARG A 301 3.35 -17.91 -30.13
N PRO A 302 3.03 -16.62 -29.90
CA PRO A 302 3.03 -16.02 -28.57
C PRO A 302 2.11 -16.75 -27.57
N TRP A 303 1.00 -17.32 -28.02
CA TRP A 303 0.06 -18.04 -27.15
C TRP A 303 0.68 -19.30 -26.58
N THR A 304 1.32 -20.10 -27.44
CA THR A 304 1.97 -21.36 -27.00
C THR A 304 3.20 -21.15 -26.13
N SER A 305 3.73 -19.93 -26.10
CA SER A 305 4.84 -19.50 -25.25
C SER A 305 4.39 -18.87 -23.93
N ASP A 306 3.09 -18.60 -23.78
CA ASP A 306 2.50 -17.92 -22.63
C ASP A 306 1.98 -18.94 -21.60
N TRP A 307 2.29 -18.72 -20.33
CA TRP A 307 1.88 -19.60 -19.24
C TRP A 307 0.37 -19.58 -18.99
N GLU A 308 -0.27 -18.40 -19.03
CA GLU A 308 -1.70 -18.26 -18.71
C GLU A 308 -2.57 -18.98 -19.75
N PHE A 309 -2.16 -19.00 -21.02
CA PHE A 309 -2.81 -19.81 -22.05
C PHE A 309 -2.89 -21.29 -21.64
N TRP A 310 -1.77 -21.88 -21.21
CA TRP A 310 -1.74 -23.27 -20.76
C TRP A 310 -2.54 -23.47 -19.47
N GLU A 311 -2.54 -22.50 -18.56
CA GLU A 311 -3.36 -22.54 -17.34
C GLU A 311 -4.87 -22.57 -17.65
N PHE A 312 -5.35 -21.75 -18.59
CA PHE A 312 -6.75 -21.79 -19.06
C PHE A 312 -7.11 -23.17 -19.64
N TRP A 313 -6.22 -23.74 -20.47
CA TRP A 313 -6.48 -25.05 -21.07
C TRP A 313 -6.48 -26.19 -20.03
N ILE A 314 -5.52 -26.18 -19.10
CA ILE A 314 -5.48 -27.15 -17.99
C ILE A 314 -6.75 -27.03 -17.13
N GLY A 315 -7.22 -25.80 -16.90
CA GLY A 315 -8.50 -25.51 -16.24
C GLY A 315 -9.67 -26.17 -16.96
N ALA A 316 -9.79 -25.98 -18.28
CA ALA A 316 -10.85 -26.61 -19.08
C ALA A 316 -10.73 -28.15 -19.13
N ALA A 317 -9.51 -28.68 -19.23
CA ALA A 317 -9.24 -30.12 -19.26
C ALA A 317 -9.66 -30.83 -17.96
N LYS A 318 -9.70 -30.12 -16.83
CA LYS A 318 -10.21 -30.68 -15.57
C LYS A 318 -11.65 -31.19 -15.71
N GLU A 319 -12.46 -30.49 -16.50
CA GLU A 319 -13.91 -30.68 -16.60
C GLU A 319 -14.32 -31.80 -17.57
N SER A 320 -13.47 -32.22 -18.52
CA SER A 320 -13.79 -33.29 -19.49
C SER A 320 -12.58 -34.19 -19.77
N PRO A 321 -12.73 -35.53 -19.70
CA PRO A 321 -11.67 -36.48 -20.07
C PRO A 321 -11.17 -36.30 -21.50
N GLU A 322 -12.06 -36.04 -22.46
CA GLU A 322 -11.71 -35.83 -23.86
C GLU A 322 -10.78 -34.63 -24.05
N LEU A 323 -11.04 -33.54 -23.31
CA LEU A 323 -10.18 -32.35 -23.30
C LEU A 323 -8.81 -32.62 -22.67
N ARG A 324 -8.70 -33.55 -21.71
CA ARG A 324 -7.41 -33.97 -21.14
C ARG A 324 -6.57 -34.67 -22.18
N ASP A 325 -7.15 -35.62 -22.91
CA ASP A 325 -6.43 -36.35 -23.94
C ASP A 325 -5.94 -35.39 -25.04
N GLN A 326 -6.79 -34.43 -25.43
CA GLN A 326 -6.41 -33.38 -26.38
C GLN A 326 -5.27 -32.49 -25.87
N LEU A 327 -5.31 -32.07 -24.61
CA LEU A 327 -4.24 -31.29 -23.97
C LEU A 327 -2.91 -32.04 -24.02
N TYR A 328 -2.87 -33.28 -23.54
CA TYR A 328 -1.63 -34.07 -23.49
C TYR A 328 -1.05 -34.35 -24.88
N ASN A 329 -1.91 -34.69 -25.85
CA ASN A 329 -1.49 -34.83 -27.24
C ASN A 329 -0.92 -33.52 -27.82
N SER A 330 -1.46 -32.39 -27.40
CA SER A 330 -1.00 -31.07 -27.86
C SER A 330 0.31 -30.66 -27.19
N ILE A 331 0.50 -30.94 -25.91
CA ILE A 331 1.80 -30.77 -25.22
C ILE A 331 2.87 -31.57 -25.96
N ASP A 332 2.62 -32.86 -26.21
CA ASP A 332 3.60 -33.72 -26.87
C ASP A 332 3.95 -33.23 -28.28
N LYS A 333 2.95 -32.75 -29.05
CA LYS A 333 3.15 -32.18 -30.39
C LYS A 333 3.90 -30.85 -30.36
N THR A 334 3.46 -29.90 -29.53
CA THR A 334 4.06 -28.56 -29.43
C THR A 334 5.52 -28.63 -29.06
N PHE A 335 5.86 -29.57 -28.17
CA PHE A 335 7.20 -29.74 -27.67
C PHE A 335 7.86 -31.04 -28.18
N SER A 336 7.52 -31.46 -29.40
CA SER A 336 8.21 -32.55 -30.09
C SER A 336 9.50 -32.04 -30.75
N GLY A 337 10.61 -32.77 -30.59
CA GLY A 337 11.93 -32.41 -31.15
C GLY A 337 13.07 -32.51 -30.13
N SER A 338 14.24 -32.99 -30.58
CA SER A 338 15.46 -33.09 -29.75
C SER A 338 16.15 -31.73 -29.53
N ASP A 339 16.00 -30.79 -30.46
CA ASP A 339 16.71 -29.52 -30.51
C ASP A 339 15.82 -28.30 -30.18
N LEU A 340 14.94 -28.44 -29.19
CA LEU A 340 14.11 -27.33 -28.73
C LEU A 340 14.97 -26.27 -28.01
N PRO A 341 14.68 -24.97 -28.21
CA PRO A 341 15.29 -23.90 -27.42
C PRO A 341 15.12 -24.14 -25.91
N SER A 342 16.11 -23.73 -25.12
CA SER A 342 16.14 -23.95 -23.67
C SER A 342 14.86 -23.50 -22.96
N ASP A 343 14.32 -22.35 -23.35
CA ASP A 343 13.10 -21.79 -22.75
C ASP A 343 11.85 -22.61 -23.08
N PHE A 344 11.77 -23.15 -24.30
CA PHE A 344 10.68 -24.07 -24.70
C PHE A 344 10.78 -25.42 -23.98
N CYS A 345 11.99 -25.92 -23.76
CA CYS A 345 12.21 -27.11 -22.95
C CYS A 345 11.79 -26.90 -21.50
N ARG A 346 12.12 -25.75 -20.92
CA ARG A 346 11.69 -25.37 -19.56
C ARG A 346 10.17 -25.28 -19.49
N LEU A 347 9.52 -24.55 -20.40
CA LEU A 347 8.06 -24.41 -20.45
C LEU A 347 7.39 -25.78 -20.63
N LYS A 348 7.89 -26.65 -21.52
CA LYS A 348 7.41 -28.03 -21.67
C LYS A 348 7.36 -28.76 -20.34
N CYS A 349 8.49 -28.77 -19.62
CA CYS A 349 8.58 -29.45 -18.34
C CYS A 349 7.60 -28.85 -17.33
N MET A 350 7.53 -27.53 -17.23
CA MET A 350 6.62 -26.84 -16.31
C MET A 350 5.14 -27.16 -16.61
N VAL A 351 4.72 -27.03 -17.87
CA VAL A 351 3.35 -27.33 -18.30
C VAL A 351 3.01 -28.81 -18.06
N SER A 352 3.93 -29.73 -18.39
CA SER A 352 3.73 -31.16 -18.19
C SER A 352 3.61 -31.53 -16.71
N MET A 353 4.51 -31.00 -15.86
CA MET A 353 4.46 -31.22 -14.42
C MET A 353 3.20 -30.61 -13.79
N PHE A 354 2.80 -29.41 -14.19
CA PHE A 354 1.61 -28.75 -13.67
C PHE A 354 0.33 -29.46 -14.11
N ALA A 355 0.23 -29.85 -15.39
CA ALA A 355 -0.90 -30.64 -15.90
C ALA A 355 -1.03 -31.98 -15.17
N GLU A 356 0.06 -32.74 -15.03
CA GLU A 356 0.03 -34.04 -14.34
C GLU A 356 -0.27 -33.90 -12.85
N SER A 357 0.25 -32.87 -12.19
CA SER A 357 -0.01 -32.66 -10.77
C SER A 357 -1.48 -32.31 -10.49
N ARG A 358 -2.15 -31.59 -11.41
CA ARG A 358 -3.57 -31.22 -11.33
C ARG A 358 -4.52 -32.30 -11.83
N LEU A 359 -4.19 -33.00 -12.90
CA LEU A 359 -5.08 -33.92 -13.62
C LEU A 359 -4.82 -35.40 -13.31
N ARG A 360 -3.62 -35.74 -12.84
CA ARG A 360 -3.17 -37.11 -12.47
C ARG A 360 -3.50 -38.15 -13.55
N HIS A 361 -3.21 -37.83 -14.80
CA HIS A 361 -3.68 -38.61 -15.95
C HIS A 361 -2.69 -39.71 -16.32
N ARG A 362 -1.39 -39.40 -16.49
CA ARG A 362 -0.36 -40.38 -16.86
C ARG A 362 0.35 -40.98 -15.64
N GLY A 363 0.25 -40.34 -14.47
CA GLY A 363 0.82 -40.86 -13.22
C GLY A 363 2.36 -40.89 -13.22
N ASN A 364 2.99 -40.07 -14.07
CA ASN A 364 4.44 -40.07 -14.33
C ASN A 364 5.15 -38.84 -13.76
N ILE A 365 4.55 -38.15 -12.79
CA ILE A 365 5.08 -36.91 -12.20
C ILE A 365 6.53 -37.06 -11.71
N ASP A 366 6.88 -38.21 -11.14
CA ASP A 366 8.23 -38.52 -10.65
C ASP A 366 9.27 -38.40 -11.75
N SER A 367 9.01 -39.04 -12.89
CA SER A 367 9.91 -39.03 -14.05
C SER A 367 10.06 -37.64 -14.65
N LEU A 368 8.99 -36.83 -14.62
CA LEU A 368 9.01 -35.46 -15.12
C LEU A 368 9.84 -34.55 -14.21
N VAL A 369 9.67 -34.68 -12.89
CA VAL A 369 10.42 -33.94 -11.88
C VAL A 369 11.90 -34.32 -11.90
N GLU A 370 12.22 -35.60 -12.03
CA GLU A 370 13.60 -36.09 -12.15
C GLU A 370 14.28 -35.59 -13.43
N ALA A 371 13.60 -35.72 -14.59
CA ALA A 371 14.10 -35.20 -15.85
C ALA A 371 14.32 -33.68 -15.81
N TYR A 372 13.43 -32.96 -15.12
CA TYR A 372 13.59 -31.53 -14.90
C TYR A 372 14.81 -31.22 -14.02
N ALA A 373 14.98 -31.93 -12.91
CA ALA A 373 16.13 -31.77 -12.01
C ALA A 373 17.46 -32.02 -12.70
N GLN A 374 17.61 -33.13 -13.41
CA GLN A 374 18.85 -33.45 -14.13
C GLN A 374 19.23 -32.37 -15.15
N ARG A 375 18.24 -31.72 -15.78
CA ARG A 375 18.48 -30.72 -16.83
C ARG A 375 18.65 -29.29 -16.31
N PHE A 376 17.91 -28.90 -15.27
CA PHE A 376 17.76 -27.49 -14.89
C PHE A 376 18.27 -27.16 -13.48
N ILE A 377 18.76 -28.11 -12.69
CA ILE A 377 19.30 -27.82 -11.34
C ILE A 377 20.40 -26.75 -11.33
N LYS A 378 21.12 -26.60 -12.44
CA LYS A 378 22.19 -25.60 -12.64
C LYS A 378 21.66 -24.19 -12.93
N VAL A 379 20.34 -24.00 -13.06
CA VAL A 379 19.68 -22.73 -13.42
C VAL A 379 19.04 -22.07 -12.18
N ARG A 380 19.12 -20.75 -12.06
CA ARG A 380 18.62 -19.99 -10.90
C ARG A 380 17.10 -20.13 -10.67
N CYS A 381 16.31 -20.28 -11.73
CA CYS A 381 14.85 -20.39 -11.64
C CYS A 381 14.35 -21.78 -11.20
N PHE A 382 15.23 -22.79 -11.15
CA PHE A 382 14.90 -24.18 -10.84
C PHE A 382 14.01 -24.32 -9.61
N PHE A 383 14.41 -23.71 -8.49
CA PHE A 383 13.62 -23.78 -7.25
C PHE A 383 12.27 -23.09 -7.41
N GLY A 384 12.21 -21.91 -8.05
CA GLY A 384 10.96 -21.17 -8.25
C GLY A 384 9.95 -21.94 -9.10
N ASP A 385 10.43 -22.61 -10.15
CA ASP A 385 9.61 -23.44 -11.04
C ASP A 385 9.09 -24.69 -10.32
N LEU A 386 9.86 -25.29 -9.42
CA LEU A 386 9.41 -26.42 -8.61
C LEU A 386 8.44 -25.96 -7.52
N ASN A 387 8.67 -24.80 -6.91
CA ASN A 387 7.88 -24.33 -5.79
C ASN A 387 6.39 -24.14 -6.15
N CYS A 388 6.06 -23.85 -7.42
CA CYS A 388 4.67 -23.73 -7.87
C CYS A 388 3.94 -25.09 -8.01
N ILE A 389 4.69 -26.20 -8.12
CA ILE A 389 4.14 -27.57 -8.24
C ILE A 389 4.30 -28.40 -6.96
N THR A 390 5.22 -28.04 -6.07
CA THR A 390 5.49 -28.74 -4.80
C THR A 390 4.24 -29.15 -4.01
N PRO A 391 3.19 -28.32 -3.87
CA PRO A 391 1.99 -28.68 -3.09
C PRO A 391 1.20 -29.86 -3.63
N PHE A 392 1.44 -30.20 -4.90
CA PHE A 392 0.71 -31.23 -5.63
C PHE A 392 1.53 -32.52 -5.80
N ILE A 393 2.77 -32.54 -5.28
CA ILE A 393 3.70 -33.67 -5.33
C ILE A 393 3.66 -34.40 -3.97
N ALA A 394 3.65 -35.74 -3.99
CA ALA A 394 3.71 -36.54 -2.76
C ALA A 394 5.09 -36.45 -2.07
N GLU A 395 5.13 -36.54 -0.74
CA GLU A 395 6.37 -36.40 0.05
C GLU A 395 7.46 -37.41 -0.36
N GLU A 396 7.07 -38.64 -0.70
CA GLU A 396 7.97 -39.66 -1.23
C GLU A 396 8.72 -39.16 -2.47
N ASN A 397 8.05 -38.41 -3.34
CA ASN A 397 8.62 -37.91 -4.60
C ASN A 397 9.46 -36.66 -4.37
N LEU A 398 9.12 -35.84 -3.37
CA LEU A 398 9.98 -34.75 -2.89
C LEU A 398 11.27 -35.28 -2.27
N SER A 399 11.24 -36.42 -1.59
CA SER A 399 12.44 -37.08 -1.04
C SER A 399 13.38 -37.60 -2.16
N LYS A 400 12.81 -38.20 -3.21
CA LYS A 400 13.56 -38.62 -4.41
C LYS A 400 14.17 -37.42 -5.12
N LEU A 401 13.40 -36.36 -5.35
CA LEU A 401 13.88 -35.12 -5.96
C LEU A 401 15.08 -34.53 -5.20
N ARG A 402 15.03 -34.50 -3.86
CA ARG A 402 16.17 -34.06 -3.04
C ARG A 402 17.40 -34.96 -3.23
N THR A 403 17.19 -36.26 -3.31
CA THR A 403 18.27 -37.23 -3.54
C THR A 403 18.90 -37.01 -4.93
N VAL A 404 18.08 -36.86 -5.96
CA VAL A 404 18.52 -36.54 -7.33
C VAL A 404 19.24 -35.21 -7.36
N ALA A 405 18.72 -34.19 -6.66
CA ALA A 405 19.34 -32.89 -6.59
C ALA A 405 20.72 -32.96 -5.93
N LYS A 406 20.85 -33.66 -4.80
CA LYS A 406 22.13 -33.91 -4.13
C LYS A 406 23.10 -34.72 -5.01
N ALA A 407 22.62 -35.72 -5.74
CA ALA A 407 23.44 -36.53 -6.64
C ALA A 407 23.89 -35.76 -7.91
N ALA A 408 23.08 -34.81 -8.37
CA ALA A 408 23.37 -33.94 -9.51
C ALA A 408 24.26 -32.74 -9.13
N VAL A 409 24.58 -32.58 -7.84
CA VAL A 409 25.61 -31.62 -7.41
C VAL A 409 26.97 -32.14 -7.87
N GLU A 410 27.52 -31.46 -8.86
CA GLU A 410 28.92 -31.61 -9.25
C GLU A 410 29.81 -30.70 -8.39
N GLU A 411 31.02 -31.16 -8.06
CA GLU A 411 32.02 -30.33 -7.38
C GLU A 411 32.27 -29.04 -8.19
N GLY A 412 32.18 -27.89 -7.53
CA GLY A 412 32.38 -26.57 -8.13
C GLY A 412 31.16 -25.92 -8.79
N HIS A 413 30.02 -26.61 -8.97
CA HIS A 413 28.82 -26.00 -9.57
C HIS A 413 27.91 -25.32 -8.53
N LEU A 414 28.29 -24.13 -8.08
CA LEU A 414 27.66 -23.38 -6.97
C LEU A 414 26.14 -23.21 -7.08
N THR A 415 25.59 -22.97 -8.28
CA THR A 415 24.13 -22.81 -8.45
C THR A 415 23.37 -24.11 -8.16
N ALA A 416 23.96 -25.26 -8.48
CA ALA A 416 23.34 -26.56 -8.20
C ALA A 416 23.37 -26.86 -6.70
N GLN A 417 24.50 -26.59 -6.04
CA GLN A 417 24.65 -26.67 -4.58
C GLN A 417 23.64 -25.77 -3.87
N THR A 418 23.50 -24.54 -4.32
CA THR A 418 22.57 -23.55 -3.78
C THR A 418 21.10 -23.99 -3.96
N ASN A 419 20.74 -24.53 -5.13
CA ASN A 419 19.39 -25.04 -5.35
C ASN A 419 19.08 -26.29 -4.50
N ALA A 420 20.07 -27.17 -4.27
CA ALA A 420 19.93 -28.29 -3.36
C ALA A 420 19.71 -27.82 -1.91
N LEU A 421 20.47 -26.80 -1.46
CA LEU A 421 20.28 -26.17 -0.15
C LEU A 421 18.87 -25.61 0.04
N LYS A 422 18.31 -24.93 -0.97
CA LYS A 422 16.93 -24.40 -0.88
C LYS A 422 15.89 -25.50 -0.69
N LEU A 423 16.04 -26.63 -1.39
CA LEU A 423 15.16 -27.79 -1.23
C LEU A 423 15.30 -28.45 0.15
N GLU A 424 16.52 -28.50 0.67
CA GLU A 424 16.79 -29.01 2.01
C GLU A 424 16.22 -28.11 3.11
N TYR A 425 16.44 -26.79 2.99
CA TYR A 425 15.81 -25.78 3.83
C TYR A 425 14.29 -25.91 3.84
N GLN A 426 13.66 -25.96 2.65
CA GLN A 426 12.21 -26.08 2.51
C GLN A 426 11.66 -27.33 3.22
N HIS A 427 12.38 -28.45 3.12
CA HIS A 427 12.00 -29.67 3.83
C HIS A 427 12.12 -29.52 5.35
N ILE A 428 13.26 -29.01 5.84
CA ILE A 428 13.48 -28.83 7.28
C ILE A 428 12.44 -27.86 7.86
N SER A 429 12.16 -26.75 7.17
CA SER A 429 11.18 -25.76 7.62
C SER A 429 9.75 -26.33 7.68
N SER A 430 9.42 -27.29 6.80
CA SER A 430 8.13 -28.00 6.82
C SER A 430 8.03 -29.10 7.89
N SER A 431 9.14 -29.69 8.32
CA SER A 431 9.17 -30.85 9.22
C SER A 431 9.03 -30.48 10.70
N SER A 432 8.14 -31.12 11.46
CA SER A 432 7.94 -30.78 12.88
C SER A 432 9.01 -31.33 13.83
N SER A 433 9.83 -32.28 13.40
CA SER A 433 10.85 -32.96 14.22
C SER A 433 12.28 -32.56 13.84
N SER A 434 13.13 -32.33 14.85
CA SER A 434 14.58 -32.09 14.70
C SER A 434 15.00 -30.81 13.95
N LYS A 435 14.16 -29.76 13.91
CA LYS A 435 14.55 -28.46 13.32
C LYS A 435 15.77 -27.84 14.00
N GLU A 436 15.77 -27.84 15.33
CA GLU A 436 16.83 -27.21 16.12
C GLU A 436 18.19 -27.89 15.97
N GLU A 437 18.20 -29.18 15.64
CA GLU A 437 19.42 -29.98 15.41
C GLU A 437 19.96 -29.80 13.99
N LYS A 438 19.07 -29.75 12.98
CA LYS A 438 19.45 -29.73 11.55
C LYS A 438 19.72 -28.34 10.99
N LEU A 439 19.07 -27.30 11.50
CA LEU A 439 19.26 -25.93 11.00
C LEU A 439 20.71 -25.43 11.21
N PRO A 440 21.38 -25.69 12.35
CA PRO A 440 22.78 -25.31 12.52
C PRO A 440 23.73 -25.93 11.49
N GLU A 441 23.56 -27.23 11.19
CA GLU A 441 24.34 -27.93 10.15
C GLU A 441 24.13 -27.28 8.77
N LEU A 442 22.89 -26.92 8.45
CA LEU A 442 22.55 -26.25 7.20
C LEU A 442 23.19 -24.85 7.09
N VAL A 443 23.24 -24.09 8.19
CA VAL A 443 23.93 -22.78 8.24
C VAL A 443 25.41 -22.95 7.94
N SER A 444 26.09 -23.86 8.63
CA SER A 444 27.52 -24.15 8.43
C SER A 444 27.81 -24.55 6.98
N GLU A 445 27.00 -25.43 6.39
CA GLU A 445 27.17 -25.87 5.01
C GLU A 445 26.92 -24.74 4.00
N ALA A 446 25.90 -23.90 4.23
CA ALA A 446 25.61 -22.75 3.38
C ALA A 446 26.75 -21.71 3.40
N LEU A 447 27.34 -21.45 4.57
CA LEU A 447 28.51 -20.58 4.71
C LEU A 447 29.76 -21.16 4.02
N ARG A 448 29.95 -22.48 4.11
CA ARG A 448 31.05 -23.20 3.43
C ARG A 448 30.91 -23.18 1.90
N ILE A 449 29.70 -23.35 1.39
CA ILE A 449 29.42 -23.23 -0.05
C ILE A 449 29.71 -21.79 -0.52
N ALA A 450 29.35 -20.78 0.28
CA ALA A 450 29.62 -19.39 -0.04
C ALA A 450 31.11 -19.03 -0.02
N SER A 451 31.93 -19.67 0.82
CA SER A 451 33.39 -19.44 0.85
C SER A 451 34.14 -20.10 -0.30
N GLY A 452 33.55 -21.14 -0.91
CA GLY A 452 34.16 -21.90 -2.01
C GLY A 452 34.11 -21.24 -3.39
N GLY A 453 33.54 -20.05 -3.55
CA GLY A 453 33.41 -19.42 -4.87
C GLY A 453 32.91 -17.97 -4.89
N SER A 454 32.39 -17.52 -6.04
CA SER A 454 31.87 -16.15 -6.21
C SER A 454 30.61 -15.94 -5.36
N LEU A 455 30.62 -14.89 -4.53
CA LEU A 455 29.50 -14.52 -3.67
C LEU A 455 28.23 -14.21 -4.48
N GLU A 456 28.35 -13.67 -5.69
CA GLU A 456 27.22 -13.40 -6.59
C GLU A 456 26.50 -14.67 -7.04
N SER A 457 27.20 -15.80 -7.05
CA SER A 457 26.65 -17.12 -7.39
C SER A 457 26.17 -17.90 -6.18
N ALA A 458 26.63 -17.53 -4.98
CA ALA A 458 26.27 -18.14 -3.70
C ALA A 458 25.38 -17.25 -2.81
N ASN A 459 24.87 -16.12 -3.34
CA ASN A 459 24.05 -15.16 -2.60
C ASN A 459 22.82 -15.82 -1.96
N ASP A 460 22.16 -16.71 -2.69
CA ASP A 460 21.02 -17.46 -2.19
C ASP A 460 21.40 -18.51 -1.12
N ALA A 461 22.64 -19.01 -1.10
CA ALA A 461 23.13 -19.86 -0.01
C ALA A 461 23.26 -19.03 1.28
N LEU A 462 23.81 -17.82 1.20
CA LEU A 462 23.85 -16.89 2.33
C LEU A 462 22.45 -16.45 2.78
N MET A 463 21.49 -16.33 1.86
CA MET A 463 20.08 -16.14 2.21
C MET A 463 19.55 -17.33 3.02
N VAL A 464 19.80 -18.57 2.58
CA VAL A 464 19.40 -19.78 3.32
C VAL A 464 20.02 -19.81 4.72
N ALA A 465 21.30 -19.45 4.85
CA ALA A 465 21.98 -19.38 6.15
C ALA A 465 21.26 -18.41 7.10
N ALA A 466 21.04 -17.16 6.68
CA ALA A 466 20.35 -16.18 7.50
C ALA A 466 18.87 -16.53 7.75
N MET A 467 18.17 -17.13 6.79
CA MET A 467 16.80 -17.62 6.99
C MET A 467 16.73 -18.71 8.08
N SER A 468 17.71 -19.61 8.07
CA SER A 468 17.84 -20.68 9.06
C SER A 468 18.11 -20.13 10.46
N GLU A 469 18.97 -19.12 10.57
CA GLU A 469 19.23 -18.39 11.83
C GLU A 469 17.98 -17.68 12.37
N VAL A 470 17.18 -17.03 11.50
CA VAL A 470 15.90 -16.43 11.91
C VAL A 470 14.92 -17.48 12.42
N HIS A 471 14.87 -18.67 11.80
CA HIS A 471 14.04 -19.76 12.30
C HIS A 471 14.53 -20.29 13.65
N LEU A 472 15.84 -20.43 13.84
CA LEU A 472 16.43 -20.80 15.14
C LEU A 472 16.04 -19.80 16.23
N TYR A 473 16.16 -18.50 15.95
CA TYR A 473 15.67 -17.45 16.84
C TYR A 473 14.18 -17.67 17.18
N ARG A 474 13.32 -17.93 16.20
CA ARG A 474 11.88 -18.12 16.45
C ARG A 474 11.56 -19.36 17.27
N LEU A 475 12.34 -20.44 17.14
CA LEU A 475 12.19 -21.65 17.94
C LEU A 475 12.63 -21.42 19.38
N ARG A 476 13.69 -20.65 19.60
CA ARG A 476 14.33 -20.46 20.92
C ARG A 476 13.82 -19.25 21.70
N ALA A 477 13.25 -18.24 21.03
CA ALA A 477 12.92 -16.95 21.64
C ALA A 477 11.91 -17.01 22.80
N SER A 478 11.10 -18.06 22.92
CA SER A 478 10.18 -18.24 24.06
C SER A 478 10.86 -18.83 25.30
N GLU A 479 12.02 -19.47 25.14
CA GLU A 479 12.63 -20.32 26.17
C GLU A 479 14.06 -19.90 26.53
N ASN A 480 14.76 -19.18 25.65
CA ASN A 480 16.19 -18.88 25.80
C ASN A 480 16.53 -17.41 25.45
N VAL A 481 17.17 -16.72 26.39
CA VAL A 481 17.68 -15.34 26.22
C VAL A 481 18.78 -15.27 25.17
N ASP A 482 19.56 -16.34 25.01
CA ASP A 482 20.65 -16.44 24.02
C ASP A 482 20.13 -16.52 22.57
N ALA A 483 18.81 -16.65 22.35
CA ALA A 483 18.23 -16.67 21.02
C ALA A 483 18.56 -15.40 20.21
N GLU A 484 18.79 -14.26 20.87
CA GLU A 484 19.12 -13.00 20.18
C GLU A 484 20.39 -13.11 19.31
N PHE A 485 21.34 -13.98 19.68
CA PHE A 485 22.58 -14.18 18.94
C PHE A 485 22.33 -14.77 17.56
N ASP A 486 21.33 -15.64 17.40
CA ASP A 486 20.95 -16.21 16.11
C ASP A 486 20.45 -15.08 15.18
N LEU A 487 19.63 -14.15 15.71
CA LEU A 487 19.15 -12.99 14.95
C LEU A 487 20.28 -11.99 14.63
N ILE A 488 21.26 -11.83 15.52
CA ILE A 488 22.47 -11.02 15.26
C ILE A 488 23.32 -11.64 14.15
N ARG A 489 23.55 -12.96 14.17
CA ARG A 489 24.25 -13.67 13.08
C ARG A 489 23.54 -13.49 11.74
N ALA A 490 22.20 -13.62 11.73
CA ALA A 490 21.40 -13.34 10.53
C ALA A 490 21.59 -11.91 10.00
N GLY A 491 21.60 -10.91 10.90
CA GLY A 491 21.88 -9.51 10.56
C GLY A 491 23.28 -9.32 9.96
N LEU A 492 24.31 -9.92 10.57
CA LEU A 492 25.69 -9.85 10.08
C LEU A 492 25.84 -10.46 8.68
N ILE A 493 25.17 -11.59 8.41
CA ILE A 493 25.14 -12.23 7.08
C ILE A 493 24.48 -11.32 6.04
N MET A 494 23.33 -10.72 6.37
CA MET A 494 22.62 -9.81 5.46
C MET A 494 23.43 -8.55 5.18
N ASP A 495 24.01 -7.95 6.21
CA ASP A 495 24.85 -6.77 6.09
C ASP A 495 26.10 -7.04 5.25
N PHE A 496 26.69 -8.23 5.39
CA PHE A 496 27.82 -8.67 4.58
C PHE A 496 27.42 -8.79 3.11
N LEU A 497 26.28 -9.44 2.83
CA LEU A 497 25.71 -9.53 1.49
C LEU A 497 25.46 -8.15 0.88
N VAL A 498 24.86 -7.22 1.62
CA VAL A 498 24.63 -5.84 1.17
C VAL A 498 25.93 -5.15 0.80
N LYS A 499 26.97 -5.30 1.63
CA LYS A 499 28.26 -4.65 1.39
C LYS A 499 29.00 -5.24 0.19
N ARG A 500 28.98 -6.56 0.04
CA ARG A 500 29.71 -7.28 -1.01
C ARG A 500 28.97 -7.29 -2.34
N ILE A 501 27.64 -7.29 -2.31
CA ILE A 501 26.78 -7.34 -3.50
C ILE A 501 25.70 -6.24 -3.38
N PRO A 502 26.05 -4.95 -3.56
CA PRO A 502 25.09 -3.85 -3.43
C PRO A 502 23.88 -3.94 -4.38
N SER A 503 24.02 -4.64 -5.51
CA SER A 503 22.92 -4.87 -6.46
C SER A 503 21.87 -5.86 -5.95
N PHE A 504 22.16 -6.65 -4.92
CA PHE A 504 21.25 -7.66 -4.39
C PHE A 504 20.30 -7.07 -3.33
N ARG A 505 19.32 -6.30 -3.82
CA ARG A 505 18.32 -5.59 -3.01
C ARG A 505 17.53 -6.48 -2.02
N PRO A 506 17.27 -7.78 -2.26
CA PRO A 506 16.61 -8.61 -1.24
C PRO A 506 17.35 -8.68 0.10
N ALA A 507 18.69 -8.65 0.09
CA ALA A 507 19.46 -8.61 1.34
C ALA A 507 19.22 -7.31 2.11
N LEU A 508 19.10 -6.16 1.43
CA LEU A 508 18.74 -4.88 2.06
C LEU A 508 17.38 -4.94 2.75
N LEU A 509 16.38 -5.55 2.10
CA LEU A 509 15.04 -5.69 2.68
C LEU A 509 15.07 -6.47 4.00
N TYR A 510 15.82 -7.57 4.06
CA TYR A 510 15.97 -8.36 5.28
C TYR A 510 16.87 -7.71 6.32
N ALA A 511 17.98 -7.06 5.92
CA ALA A 511 18.83 -6.30 6.83
C ALA A 511 18.01 -5.25 7.60
N ILE A 512 17.15 -4.50 6.90
CA ILE A 512 16.27 -3.51 7.54
C ILE A 512 15.28 -4.17 8.51
N ARG A 513 14.62 -5.26 8.11
CA ARG A 513 13.64 -5.97 8.96
C ARG A 513 14.27 -6.57 10.21
N ILE A 514 15.41 -7.25 10.06
CA ILE A 514 16.17 -7.86 11.16
C ILE A 514 16.66 -6.76 12.11
N ALA A 515 17.23 -5.67 11.58
CA ALA A 515 17.66 -4.54 12.40
C ALA A 515 16.50 -3.94 13.20
N LEU A 516 15.32 -3.72 12.59
CA LEU A 516 14.14 -3.23 13.31
C LEU A 516 13.67 -4.20 14.39
N GLN A 517 13.75 -5.51 14.16
CA GLN A 517 13.38 -6.53 15.14
C GLN A 517 14.33 -6.55 16.36
N LEU A 518 15.63 -6.33 16.13
CA LEU A 518 16.66 -6.13 17.16
C LEU A 518 16.60 -4.74 17.83
N GLY A 519 15.68 -3.85 17.44
CA GLY A 519 15.61 -2.48 17.95
C GLY A 519 16.68 -1.53 17.39
N LEU A 520 17.44 -1.95 16.39
CA LEU A 520 18.55 -1.23 15.77
C LEU A 520 18.08 -0.26 14.67
N GLY A 521 17.25 0.72 15.07
CA GLY A 521 16.61 1.67 14.15
C GLY A 521 17.59 2.53 13.31
N SER A 522 18.75 2.91 13.87
CA SER A 522 19.75 3.69 13.13
C SER A 522 20.36 2.90 11.97
N ILE A 523 20.63 1.59 12.17
CA ILE A 523 21.09 0.69 11.11
C ILE A 523 20.04 0.57 10.00
N ALA A 524 18.78 0.34 10.37
CA ALA A 524 17.67 0.28 9.43
C ALA A 524 17.52 1.58 8.60
N LEU A 525 17.66 2.74 9.24
CA LEU A 525 17.62 4.05 8.58
C LEU A 525 18.81 4.30 7.65
N ASN A 526 19.98 3.73 7.95
CA ASN A 526 21.17 3.83 7.10
C ASN A 526 21.05 2.95 5.85
N HIS A 527 20.42 1.78 5.94
CA HIS A 527 20.19 0.90 4.79
C HIS A 527 19.04 1.33 3.88
N TYR A 528 18.04 2.03 4.41
CA TYR A 528 16.85 2.38 3.63
C TYR A 528 17.11 3.22 2.37
N PRO A 529 17.99 4.24 2.37
CA PRO A 529 18.36 4.97 1.15
C PRO A 529 18.91 4.07 0.03
N ASP A 530 19.62 3.00 0.37
CA ASP A 530 20.26 2.08 -0.59
C ASP A 530 19.23 1.24 -1.36
N LEU A 531 17.99 1.14 -0.88
CA LEU A 531 16.89 0.53 -1.64
C LEU A 531 16.48 1.36 -2.86
N GLU A 532 16.86 2.64 -2.91
CA GLU A 532 16.51 3.59 -3.97
C GLU A 532 14.99 3.68 -4.24
N ILE A 533 14.19 3.62 -3.16
CA ILE A 533 12.73 3.69 -3.25
C ILE A 533 12.31 5.02 -3.87
N LYS A 534 11.75 4.92 -5.06
CA LYS A 534 11.33 6.03 -5.91
C LYS A 534 9.93 5.76 -6.39
N GLU A 535 9.26 6.86 -6.65
CA GLU A 535 8.00 6.85 -7.30
C GLU A 535 6.94 5.95 -6.62
N VAL A 536 6.17 5.17 -7.40
CA VAL A 536 5.14 4.23 -6.93
C VAL A 536 5.65 3.23 -5.87
N MET A 537 6.96 2.96 -5.83
CA MET A 537 7.55 2.08 -4.82
C MET A 537 7.40 2.62 -3.40
N ASN A 538 7.13 3.92 -3.21
CA ASN A 538 6.79 4.43 -1.88
C ASN A 538 5.52 3.75 -1.36
N ASP A 539 4.49 3.62 -2.18
CA ASP A 539 3.21 3.03 -1.76
C ASP A 539 3.32 1.51 -1.50
N THR A 540 4.17 0.82 -2.27
CA THR A 540 4.34 -0.64 -2.19
C THR A 540 5.42 -1.11 -1.22
N LEU A 541 6.56 -0.41 -1.09
CA LEU A 541 7.75 -0.88 -0.35
C LEU A 541 8.18 0.00 0.83
N SER A 542 7.67 1.22 0.99
CA SER A 542 8.10 2.06 2.13
C SER A 542 7.69 1.49 3.50
N HIS A 543 6.69 0.60 3.50
CA HIS A 543 6.22 -0.14 4.67
C HIS A 543 7.32 -1.02 5.31
N VAL A 544 8.41 -1.28 4.59
CA VAL A 544 9.59 -2.00 5.09
C VAL A 544 10.22 -1.26 6.27
N LEU A 545 10.32 0.07 6.20
CA LEU A 545 10.87 0.92 7.25
C LEU A 545 9.79 1.67 8.04
N TYR A 546 8.84 2.30 7.35
CA TYR A 546 7.96 3.30 7.98
C TYR A 546 6.79 2.70 8.77
N THR A 547 6.57 1.40 8.71
CA THR A 547 5.53 0.74 9.50
C THR A 547 5.91 0.75 10.97
N ARG A 548 5.12 1.43 11.81
CA ARG A 548 5.35 1.58 13.26
C ARG A 548 6.72 2.17 13.65
N ILE A 549 7.38 2.91 12.76
CA ILE A 549 8.70 3.50 12.99
C ILE A 549 8.76 4.38 14.24
N ALA A 550 7.64 5.03 14.62
CA ALA A 550 7.53 5.83 15.83
C ALA A 550 7.77 5.03 17.13
N SER A 551 7.67 3.69 17.06
CA SER A 551 7.84 2.81 18.21
C SER A 551 9.26 2.22 18.33
N VAL A 552 10.12 2.35 17.31
CA VAL A 552 11.57 2.00 17.41
C VAL A 552 12.42 3.25 17.54
N HIS A 553 12.22 4.18 16.60
CA HIS A 553 13.19 5.22 16.33
C HIS A 553 12.50 6.48 15.79
N PRO A 554 11.76 7.21 16.65
CA PRO A 554 11.06 8.44 16.24
C PRO A 554 11.99 9.64 16.03
N HIS A 555 13.21 9.59 16.58
CA HIS A 555 14.17 10.69 16.56
C HIS A 555 15.16 10.58 15.38
N PRO A 556 15.83 11.69 14.99
CA PRO A 556 16.98 11.61 14.09
C PRO A 556 18.17 10.88 14.73
N ILE A 557 19.03 10.28 13.91
CA ILE A 557 20.28 9.64 14.35
C ILE A 557 21.20 10.70 14.97
N GLU A 558 21.64 10.50 16.23
CA GLU A 558 22.49 11.45 16.98
C GLU A 558 23.93 11.53 16.42
N GLN A 559 24.43 10.45 15.79
CA GLN A 559 25.85 10.25 15.46
C GLN A 559 26.21 10.29 13.96
N SER A 560 25.58 11.14 13.16
CA SER A 560 26.08 11.35 11.79
C SER A 560 27.31 12.26 11.83
N THR A 561 28.51 11.68 11.82
CA THR A 561 29.78 12.38 11.55
C THR A 561 29.86 12.89 10.11
N GLU A 562 28.96 12.49 9.22
CA GLU A 562 28.89 12.99 7.85
C GLU A 562 28.20 14.35 7.78
N LYS A 563 28.83 15.27 7.04
CA LYS A 563 28.33 16.64 6.74
C LYS A 563 26.96 16.66 6.02
N TYR A 564 26.41 15.51 5.63
CA TYR A 564 25.17 15.37 4.87
C TYR A 564 24.34 14.20 5.40
N ILE A 565 23.44 14.47 6.36
CA ILE A 565 22.37 13.54 6.72
C ILE A 565 21.36 13.50 5.56
N SER A 566 21.16 12.33 4.97
CA SER A 566 20.08 12.12 3.99
C SER A 566 18.74 12.47 4.65
N LYS A 567 17.84 13.13 3.92
CA LYS A 567 16.48 13.42 4.43
C LYS A 567 15.75 12.15 4.87
N LEU A 568 16.14 10.98 4.34
CA LEU A 568 15.56 9.67 4.67
C LEU A 568 16.04 9.12 6.02
N GLN A 569 17.21 9.53 6.52
CA GLN A 569 17.71 9.20 7.86
C GLN A 569 17.01 9.99 8.98
N VAL A 570 16.10 10.90 8.60
CA VAL A 570 15.19 11.59 9.52
C VAL A 570 13.78 11.04 9.27
N PRO A 571 13.25 10.15 10.11
CA PRO A 571 11.98 9.44 9.87
C PRO A 571 10.84 10.36 9.42
N MET A 572 10.67 11.49 10.12
CA MET A 572 9.66 12.50 9.77
C MET A 572 9.82 13.07 8.36
N LYS A 573 11.04 13.45 7.96
CA LYS A 573 11.30 14.01 6.63
C LYS A 573 11.12 12.97 5.54
N GLY A 574 11.47 11.71 5.83
CA GLY A 574 11.22 10.57 4.96
C GLY A 574 9.73 10.36 4.67
N LEU A 575 8.91 10.29 5.72
CA LEU A 575 7.44 10.20 5.63
C LEU A 575 6.82 11.37 4.85
N GLN A 576 7.24 12.60 5.14
CA GLN A 576 6.80 13.79 4.40
C GLN A 576 7.18 13.73 2.92
N GLY A 577 8.37 13.21 2.62
CA GLY A 577 8.84 12.98 1.25
C GLY A 577 7.96 11.98 0.50
N ALA A 578 7.64 10.84 1.13
CA ALA A 578 6.77 9.81 0.57
C ALA A 578 5.34 10.33 0.32
N GLN A 579 4.75 11.06 1.27
CA GLN A 579 3.43 11.66 1.10
C GLN A 579 3.39 12.72 -0.01
N ALA A 580 4.38 13.60 -0.05
CA ALA A 580 4.47 14.64 -1.08
C ALA A 580 4.65 14.00 -2.47
N TYR A 581 5.37 12.88 -2.54
CA TYR A 581 5.50 12.09 -3.74
C TYR A 581 4.15 11.53 -4.22
N LEU A 582 3.43 10.79 -3.35
CA LEU A 582 2.13 10.21 -3.66
C LEU A 582 1.15 11.26 -4.18
N SER A 583 1.10 12.42 -3.52
CA SER A 583 0.24 13.54 -3.91
C SER A 583 0.55 14.04 -5.33
N ARG A 584 1.84 14.13 -5.71
CA ARG A 584 2.25 14.49 -7.08
C ARG A 584 1.87 13.41 -8.08
N SER A 585 1.94 12.14 -7.72
CA SER A 585 1.61 11.03 -8.61
C SER A 585 0.14 10.92 -8.91
N VAL A 586 -0.72 11.12 -7.90
CA VAL A 586 -2.16 11.22 -8.09
C VAL A 586 -2.49 12.39 -9.05
N ALA A 587 -1.85 13.54 -8.85
CA ALA A 587 -2.04 14.70 -9.73
C ALA A 587 -1.58 14.44 -11.17
N LYS A 588 -0.38 13.86 -11.36
CA LYS A 588 0.15 13.49 -12.68
C LYS A 588 -0.70 12.43 -13.37
N THR A 589 -1.18 11.43 -12.64
CA THR A 589 -2.07 10.39 -13.15
C THR A 589 -3.40 10.99 -13.60
N SER A 590 -3.95 11.91 -12.79
CA SER A 590 -5.18 12.63 -13.15
C SER A 590 -5.01 13.49 -14.40
N GLN A 591 -3.87 14.16 -14.55
CA GLN A 591 -3.54 14.91 -15.76
C GLN A 591 -3.32 13.97 -16.96
N ALA A 592 -2.65 12.83 -16.78
CA ALA A 592 -2.45 11.85 -17.85
C ALA A 592 -3.79 11.31 -18.37
N MET A 593 -4.80 11.11 -17.51
CA MET A 593 -6.14 10.75 -17.93
C MET A 593 -6.73 11.78 -18.90
N THR A 594 -6.67 13.07 -18.57
CA THR A 594 -7.24 14.12 -19.42
C THR A 594 -6.42 14.35 -20.69
N THR A 595 -5.09 14.34 -20.62
CA THR A 595 -4.23 14.49 -21.81
C THR A 595 -4.32 13.29 -22.78
N ASN A 596 -4.46 12.07 -22.26
CA ASN A 596 -4.63 10.88 -23.11
C ASN A 596 -5.97 10.88 -23.83
N LEU A 597 -7.00 11.48 -23.22
CA LEU A 597 -8.28 11.70 -23.87
C LEU A 597 -8.11 12.60 -25.11
N ASP A 598 -7.35 13.70 -25.02
CA ASP A 598 -7.06 14.57 -26.18
C ASP A 598 -6.26 13.87 -27.29
N SER A 599 -5.47 12.85 -26.93
CA SER A 599 -4.61 12.09 -27.85
C SER A 599 -5.27 10.82 -28.40
N ASN A 600 -6.60 10.66 -28.26
CA ASN A 600 -7.36 9.47 -28.67
C ASN A 600 -6.92 8.14 -28.01
N ARG A 601 -6.22 8.16 -26.85
CA ARG A 601 -5.76 6.96 -26.13
C ARG A 601 -6.68 6.57 -24.96
N PHE A 602 -7.96 6.38 -25.27
CA PHE A 602 -9.00 6.11 -24.27
C PHE A 602 -8.99 4.67 -23.72
N ASP A 603 -8.30 3.74 -24.37
CA ASP A 603 -8.10 2.35 -23.92
C ASP A 603 -7.27 2.24 -22.63
N SER A 604 -6.43 3.26 -22.36
CA SER A 604 -5.65 3.39 -21.14
C SER A 604 -6.40 4.06 -19.98
N PHE A 605 -7.57 4.67 -20.25
CA PHE A 605 -8.28 5.52 -19.30
C PHE A 605 -8.64 4.77 -18.00
N LEU A 606 -9.21 3.58 -18.12
CA LEU A 606 -9.62 2.77 -16.97
C LEU A 606 -8.42 2.35 -16.12
N GLY A 607 -7.28 2.04 -16.74
CA GLY A 607 -6.05 1.69 -16.01
C GLY A 607 -5.50 2.87 -15.20
N PHE A 608 -5.49 4.08 -15.77
CA PHE A 608 -5.09 5.28 -15.03
C PHE A 608 -6.07 5.64 -13.91
N LEU A 609 -7.38 5.46 -14.13
CA LEU A 609 -8.38 5.68 -13.09
C LEU A 609 -8.20 4.69 -11.93
N GLU A 610 -8.01 3.41 -12.23
CA GLU A 610 -7.76 2.39 -11.22
C GLU A 610 -6.48 2.70 -10.43
N LEU A 611 -5.38 3.05 -11.12
CA LEU A 611 -4.14 3.46 -10.47
C LEU A 611 -4.33 4.68 -9.57
N LYS A 612 -5.07 5.69 -10.02
CA LYS A 612 -5.41 6.88 -9.20
C LYS A 612 -6.17 6.47 -7.94
N GLN A 613 -7.25 5.69 -8.09
CA GLN A 613 -8.09 5.27 -6.97
C GLN A 613 -7.32 4.38 -5.99
N GLN A 614 -6.47 3.48 -6.47
CA GLN A 614 -5.60 2.65 -5.62
C GLN A 614 -4.63 3.49 -4.79
N MET A 615 -3.99 4.50 -5.39
CA MET A 615 -3.10 5.42 -4.68
C MET A 615 -3.84 6.29 -3.66
N GLU A 616 -5.01 6.82 -4.00
CA GLU A 616 -5.80 7.67 -3.10
C GLU A 616 -6.39 6.90 -1.91
N ARG A 617 -6.72 5.62 -2.11
CA ARG A 617 -7.29 4.72 -1.10
C ARG A 617 -6.24 3.84 -0.43
N GLY A 618 -4.96 4.07 -0.68
CA GLY A 618 -3.86 3.26 -0.16
C GLY A 618 -3.75 3.32 1.37
N MET A 619 -3.77 2.17 2.03
CA MET A 619 -3.58 2.06 3.49
C MET A 619 -2.22 2.59 3.95
N THR A 620 -1.21 2.50 3.09
CA THR A 620 0.15 2.98 3.37
C THR A 620 0.16 4.48 3.67
N ASN A 621 -0.61 5.28 2.90
CA ASN A 621 -0.74 6.72 3.11
C ASN A 621 -1.36 7.06 4.48
N GLU A 622 -2.41 6.33 4.88
CA GLU A 622 -3.04 6.53 6.18
C GLU A 622 -2.12 6.09 7.34
N SER A 623 -1.35 5.03 7.14
CA SER A 623 -0.32 4.63 8.11
C SER A 623 0.75 5.71 8.28
N TRP A 624 1.25 6.32 7.19
CA TRP A 624 2.21 7.43 7.27
C TRP A 624 1.67 8.62 8.03
N ASN A 625 0.41 8.99 7.79
CA ASN A 625 -0.26 10.08 8.51
C ASN A 625 -0.20 9.82 10.02
N ILE A 626 -0.60 8.62 10.45
CA ILE A 626 -0.58 8.24 11.86
C ILE A 626 0.84 8.25 12.42
N GLU A 627 1.81 7.67 11.70
CA GLU A 627 3.22 7.66 12.14
C GLU A 627 3.81 9.06 12.27
N MET A 628 3.53 9.96 11.33
CA MET A 628 3.92 11.38 11.46
C MET A 628 3.30 12.02 12.69
N ALA A 629 2.02 11.75 12.99
CA ALA A 629 1.36 12.27 14.18
C ALA A 629 2.01 11.76 15.48
N ARG A 630 2.35 10.47 15.52
CA ARG A 630 3.04 9.80 16.64
C ARG A 630 4.46 10.36 16.84
N ILE A 631 5.22 10.53 15.76
CA ILE A 631 6.57 11.13 15.84
C ILE A 631 6.49 12.59 16.30
N SER A 632 5.57 13.38 15.75
CA SER A 632 5.34 14.78 16.17
C SER A 632 5.00 14.87 17.66
N GLN A 633 4.25 13.90 18.19
CA GLN A 633 3.95 13.77 19.60
C GLN A 633 5.22 13.56 20.41
N LEU A 634 5.93 12.47 20.16
CA LEU A 634 7.13 12.08 20.91
C LEU A 634 8.21 13.17 20.91
N ARG A 635 8.31 13.95 19.82
CA ARG A 635 9.28 15.04 19.68
C ARG A 635 8.81 16.40 20.18
N ASP A 636 7.55 16.51 20.61
CA ASP A 636 6.90 17.78 20.99
C ASP A 636 7.04 18.87 19.89
N ASP A 637 6.83 18.50 18.63
CA ASP A 637 6.99 19.41 17.48
C ASP A 637 5.64 20.05 17.08
N PRO A 638 5.41 21.35 17.37
CA PRO A 638 4.16 22.04 17.07
C PRO A 638 4.08 22.55 15.62
N SER A 639 5.16 22.46 14.84
CA SER A 639 5.22 23.00 13.47
C SER A 639 4.43 22.17 12.45
N ILE A 640 3.91 21.01 12.87
CA ILE A 640 3.26 20.04 12.01
C ILE A 640 1.75 20.25 12.10
N MET A 641 1.13 20.53 10.95
CA MET A 641 -0.30 20.80 10.84
C MET A 641 -1.14 19.70 11.49
N PRO A 642 -2.31 20.04 12.06
CA PRO A 642 -3.27 19.04 12.49
C PRO A 642 -3.55 18.12 11.30
N LEU A 643 -3.32 16.83 11.45
CA LEU A 643 -3.90 15.84 10.53
C LEU A 643 -5.39 16.15 10.39
N ASP A 644 -5.92 15.96 9.18
CA ASP A 644 -7.36 15.79 9.02
C ASP A 644 -7.76 14.51 9.79
N THR A 645 -8.27 14.69 11.01
CA THR A 645 -8.68 13.63 11.96
C THR A 645 -10.14 13.26 11.83
N LYS A 646 -10.78 13.64 10.74
CA LYS A 646 -12.06 13.01 10.44
C LYS A 646 -11.82 11.51 10.41
N LEU A 647 -12.48 10.83 11.35
CA LEU A 647 -12.27 9.41 11.57
C LEU A 647 -12.38 8.69 10.23
N LEU A 648 -11.56 7.65 10.05
CA LEU A 648 -11.64 6.79 8.88
C LEU A 648 -13.02 6.10 8.75
N GLU A 649 -13.95 6.34 9.67
CA GLU A 649 -15.37 6.00 9.61
C GLU A 649 -15.98 6.24 8.21
N GLY A 650 -16.59 5.20 7.64
CA GLY A 650 -17.17 5.20 6.30
C GLY A 650 -16.16 5.17 5.13
N LYS A 651 -14.88 5.46 5.38
CA LYS A 651 -13.78 5.35 4.40
C LYS A 651 -12.99 4.05 4.55
N ILE A 652 -12.97 3.48 5.76
CA ILE A 652 -12.10 2.36 6.15
C ILE A 652 -12.34 1.10 5.34
N GLU A 653 -13.59 0.86 4.94
CA GLU A 653 -14.00 -0.28 4.11
C GLU A 653 -13.41 -0.20 2.71
N ARG A 654 -13.22 1.03 2.20
CA ARG A 654 -12.74 1.33 0.85
C ARG A 654 -11.22 1.40 0.73
N LEU A 655 -10.50 1.30 1.85
CA LEU A 655 -9.05 1.30 1.85
C LEU A 655 -8.50 0.03 1.19
N VAL A 656 -7.45 0.20 0.38
CA VAL A 656 -6.77 -0.87 -0.35
C VAL A 656 -5.36 -1.03 0.21
N ASP A 657 -4.94 -2.28 0.41
CA ASP A 657 -3.58 -2.59 0.83
C ASP A 657 -2.67 -2.83 -0.39
N ASN A 658 -1.85 -1.84 -0.74
CA ASN A 658 -0.93 -1.91 -1.88
C ASN A 658 0.48 -2.41 -1.48
N ARG A 659 0.69 -2.77 -0.20
CA ARG A 659 2.02 -3.20 0.29
C ARG A 659 2.43 -4.50 -0.38
N ASP A 660 3.63 -4.51 -0.95
CA ASP A 660 4.16 -5.67 -1.63
C ASP A 660 5.06 -6.50 -0.71
N TYR A 661 4.51 -7.62 -0.23
CA TYR A 661 5.25 -8.62 0.54
C TYR A 661 5.87 -9.72 -0.35
N ARG A 662 5.56 -9.77 -1.65
CA ARG A 662 6.04 -10.80 -2.57
C ARG A 662 7.45 -10.53 -3.08
N THR A 663 7.89 -9.26 -3.04
CA THR A 663 9.28 -8.88 -3.37
C THR A 663 10.31 -9.52 -2.43
N PHE A 664 9.91 -9.91 -1.22
CA PHE A 664 10.76 -10.64 -0.29
C PHE A 664 10.91 -12.11 -0.72
N PRO A 665 12.13 -12.60 -1.03
CA PRO A 665 12.31 -13.97 -1.45
C PRO A 665 12.09 -14.92 -0.27
N GLY A 666 11.33 -16.00 -0.48
CA GLY A 666 11.13 -17.03 0.54
C GLY A 666 11.32 -18.41 -0.06
N PHE A 667 11.95 -19.30 0.71
CA PHE A 667 12.14 -20.70 0.35
C PHE A 667 11.24 -21.64 1.17
N GLU A 668 10.19 -21.08 1.78
CA GLU A 668 9.23 -21.85 2.57
C GLU A 668 8.42 -22.83 1.72
N PHE A 669 7.94 -23.89 2.36
CA PHE A 669 6.99 -24.81 1.73
C PHE A 669 5.69 -24.08 1.40
N PRO A 670 5.12 -24.21 0.19
CA PRO A 670 3.92 -23.43 -0.14
C PRO A 670 2.73 -23.85 0.74
N GLY A 671 2.00 -22.85 1.24
CA GLY A 671 0.96 -23.03 2.26
C GLY A 671 1.43 -22.74 3.68
N GLN A 672 2.74 -22.70 3.93
CA GLN A 672 3.29 -22.11 5.15
C GLN A 672 3.26 -20.57 5.09
N PRO A 673 3.33 -19.87 6.23
CA PRO A 673 3.53 -18.43 6.24
C PRO A 673 4.79 -18.05 5.42
N PRO A 674 4.73 -16.97 4.61
CA PRO A 674 5.91 -16.54 3.85
C PRO A 674 7.04 -16.15 4.79
N PHE A 675 8.31 -16.39 4.39
CA PHE A 675 9.46 -16.15 5.28
C PHE A 675 9.52 -14.71 5.82
N GLU A 676 9.15 -13.72 5.02
CA GLU A 676 9.09 -12.32 5.45
C GLU A 676 8.27 -12.13 6.74
N SER A 677 7.23 -12.94 6.96
CA SER A 677 6.41 -12.88 8.18
C SER A 677 7.22 -13.19 9.46
N TYR A 678 8.28 -14.02 9.38
CA TYR A 678 9.17 -14.32 10.50
C TYR A 678 10.16 -13.20 10.80
N THR A 679 10.35 -12.26 9.87
CA THR A 679 11.21 -11.07 10.04
C THR A 679 10.41 -9.82 10.40
N ARG A 680 9.08 -9.93 10.47
CA ARG A 680 8.24 -8.82 10.94
C ARG A 680 8.38 -8.67 12.45
N SER A 681 8.47 -7.41 12.88
CA SER A 681 8.32 -7.04 14.28
C SER A 681 6.94 -7.43 14.84
N TRP A 682 5.87 -7.29 14.04
CA TRP A 682 4.51 -7.76 14.33
C TRP A 682 3.67 -7.85 13.05
N GLN A 683 2.41 -8.33 13.16
CA GLN A 683 1.44 -8.25 12.07
C GLN A 683 1.33 -6.83 11.51
N PRO A 684 1.32 -6.65 10.18
CA PRO A 684 1.23 -5.33 9.58
C PRO A 684 -0.04 -4.61 10.03
N PRO A 685 0.01 -3.30 10.34
CA PRO A 685 -1.16 -2.52 10.64
C PRO A 685 -2.24 -2.70 9.57
N ARG A 686 -3.47 -3.01 10.02
CA ARG A 686 -4.65 -3.06 9.16
C ARG A 686 -5.72 -2.07 9.64
N LYS A 687 -6.96 -2.26 9.19
CA LYS A 687 -8.10 -1.39 9.43
C LYS A 687 -8.33 -1.14 10.94
N ASP A 688 -8.30 -2.17 11.78
CA ASP A 688 -8.39 -2.03 13.24
C ASP A 688 -7.33 -1.08 13.82
N TRP A 689 -6.05 -1.26 13.45
CA TRP A 689 -4.96 -0.40 13.92
C TRP A 689 -5.16 1.06 13.48
N LEU A 690 -5.47 1.27 12.20
CA LEU A 690 -5.69 2.61 11.64
C LEU A 690 -6.82 3.33 12.38
N LEU A 691 -7.92 2.64 12.67
CA LEU A 691 -9.06 3.20 13.39
C LEU A 691 -8.71 3.59 14.82
N GLN A 692 -8.05 2.70 15.57
CA GLN A 692 -7.72 2.96 16.97
C GLN A 692 -6.71 4.09 17.13
N PHE A 693 -5.66 4.13 16.30
CA PHE A 693 -4.69 5.21 16.36
C PHE A 693 -5.23 6.54 15.83
N ASN A 694 -6.17 6.53 14.87
CA ASN A 694 -6.87 7.74 14.48
C ASN A 694 -7.71 8.32 15.64
N LYS A 695 -8.39 7.46 16.43
CA LYS A 695 -9.09 7.89 17.67
C LYS A 695 -8.14 8.54 18.68
N ILE A 696 -6.93 8.00 18.86
CA ILE A 696 -5.90 8.58 19.75
C ILE A 696 -5.49 9.97 19.25
N ILE A 697 -5.27 10.13 17.94
CA ILE A 697 -4.89 11.43 17.35
C ILE A 697 -6.04 12.43 17.48
N HIS A 698 -7.29 12.01 17.24
CA HIS A 698 -8.48 12.86 17.45
C HIS A 698 -8.58 13.34 18.90
N LEU A 699 -8.44 12.45 19.88
CA LEU A 699 -8.40 12.79 21.30
C LEU A 699 -7.36 13.88 21.60
N ARG A 700 -6.14 13.73 21.06
CA ARG A 700 -5.07 14.71 21.23
C ARG A 700 -5.41 16.06 20.63
N GLN A 701 -6.06 16.08 19.46
CA GLN A 701 -6.49 17.33 18.85
C GLN A 701 -7.56 18.05 19.67
N VAL A 702 -8.52 17.31 20.23
CA VAL A 702 -9.52 17.89 21.13
C VAL A 702 -8.87 18.47 22.39
N ILE A 703 -7.85 17.80 22.95
CA ILE A 703 -7.09 18.31 24.10
C ILE A 703 -6.35 19.60 23.75
N ASN A 704 -5.73 19.68 22.58
CA ASN A 704 -4.96 20.86 22.15
C ASN A 704 -5.86 22.01 21.64
N ASN A 705 -7.13 21.75 21.30
CA ASN A 705 -8.07 22.77 20.84
C ASN A 705 -8.70 23.52 22.03
N PRO A 706 -8.53 24.85 22.16
CA PRO A 706 -9.14 25.60 23.25
C PRO A 706 -10.68 25.63 23.17
N ASN A 707 -11.25 25.52 21.97
CA ASN A 707 -12.70 25.56 21.71
C ASN A 707 -13.09 24.44 20.71
N PRO A 708 -13.13 23.17 21.15
CA PRO A 708 -13.56 22.07 20.29
C PRO A 708 -15.03 22.23 19.89
N SER A 709 -15.38 21.85 18.66
CA SER A 709 -16.78 21.91 18.19
C SER A 709 -17.64 20.83 18.87
N GLU A 710 -18.96 21.00 18.90
CA GLU A 710 -19.88 19.97 19.39
C GLU A 710 -19.69 18.63 18.66
N SER A 711 -19.40 18.69 17.35
CA SER A 711 -19.12 17.50 16.55
C SER A 711 -17.83 16.78 16.98
N ASP A 712 -16.79 17.52 17.37
CA ASP A 712 -15.53 16.94 17.85
C ASP A 712 -15.71 16.27 19.20
N ILE A 713 -16.52 16.89 20.08
CA ILE A 713 -16.87 16.36 21.40
C ILE A 713 -17.71 15.09 21.25
N ALA A 714 -18.75 15.11 20.40
CA ALA A 714 -19.61 13.95 20.18
C ALA A 714 -18.82 12.72 19.71
N ARG A 715 -17.86 12.92 18.79
CA ARG A 715 -16.97 11.86 18.28
C ARG A 715 -16.10 11.20 19.34
N LEU A 716 -15.77 11.89 20.45
CA LEU A 716 -15.03 11.24 21.55
C LEU A 716 -15.83 10.11 22.19
N SER A 717 -17.16 10.21 22.21
CA SER A 717 -18.05 9.20 22.79
C SER A 717 -18.55 8.15 21.80
N GLN A 718 -18.29 8.33 20.51
CA GLN A 718 -18.71 7.38 19.49
C GLN A 718 -17.81 6.13 19.53
N ASP A 719 -18.44 4.99 19.71
CA ASP A 719 -17.79 3.70 19.51
C ASP A 719 -18.04 3.25 18.07
N VAL A 720 -17.00 3.39 17.27
CA VAL A 720 -16.98 2.83 15.91
C VAL A 720 -16.76 1.33 16.01
N PRO A 721 -17.68 0.51 15.51
CA PRO A 721 -17.48 -0.92 15.44
C PRO A 721 -16.26 -1.22 14.57
N ILE A 722 -15.39 -2.09 15.06
CA ILE A 722 -14.31 -2.65 14.25
C ILE A 722 -14.98 -3.57 13.21
N PRO A 723 -14.66 -3.46 11.91
CA PRO A 723 -15.20 -4.38 10.90
C PRO A 723 -15.01 -5.84 11.34
N ALA A 724 -16.05 -6.67 11.21
CA ALA A 724 -16.06 -8.04 11.71
C ALA A 724 -14.93 -8.91 11.12
N ASP A 725 -14.50 -8.55 9.92
CA ASP A 725 -13.45 -9.15 9.10
C ASP A 725 -12.06 -8.53 9.33
N SER A 726 -11.90 -7.66 10.34
CA SER A 726 -10.59 -7.16 10.74
C SER A 726 -9.82 -8.20 11.56
N GLU A 727 -8.75 -8.74 10.99
CA GLU A 727 -7.73 -9.48 11.74
C GLU A 727 -7.20 -8.63 12.91
N ALA A 728 -6.91 -9.25 14.05
CA ALA A 728 -6.33 -8.54 15.20
C ALA A 728 -4.87 -8.15 14.90
N THR A 729 -4.63 -6.90 14.48
CA THR A 729 -3.29 -6.42 14.12
C THR A 729 -2.61 -5.60 15.21
N LEU A 730 -3.36 -5.23 16.25
CA LEU A 730 -2.83 -4.59 17.45
C LEU A 730 -1.85 -5.50 18.20
N THR A 731 -0.68 -4.96 18.56
CA THR A 731 0.29 -5.65 19.43
C THR A 731 -0.25 -5.78 20.86
N PRO A 732 0.30 -6.68 21.70
CA PRO A 732 -0.07 -6.75 23.12
C PRO A 732 0.13 -5.41 23.85
N ASN A 733 1.21 -4.69 23.54
CA ASN A 733 1.49 -3.36 24.08
C ASN A 733 0.45 -2.32 23.62
N GLU A 734 0.09 -2.33 22.34
CA GLU A 734 -0.96 -1.47 21.78
C GLU A 734 -2.32 -1.74 22.43
N LYS A 735 -2.68 -3.01 22.68
CA LYS A 735 -3.92 -3.36 23.39
C LYS A 735 -3.93 -2.85 24.83
N SER A 736 -2.82 -3.05 25.55
CA SER A 736 -2.68 -2.60 26.94
C SER A 736 -2.79 -1.08 27.06
N ILE A 737 -2.11 -0.31 26.19
CA ILE A 737 -2.15 1.15 26.27
C ILE A 737 -3.52 1.74 25.86
N LEU A 738 -4.28 1.03 25.01
CA LEU A 738 -5.64 1.45 24.61
C LEU A 738 -6.63 1.48 25.79
N GLU A 739 -6.43 0.67 26.81
CA GLU A 739 -7.23 0.74 28.05
C GLU A 739 -7.04 2.11 28.73
N GLY A 740 -5.79 2.55 28.87
CA GLY A 740 -5.45 3.87 29.40
C GLY A 740 -6.01 5.02 28.54
N TYR A 741 -5.88 4.92 27.21
CA TYR A 741 -6.46 5.91 26.30
C TYR A 741 -7.99 5.95 26.36
N THR A 742 -8.65 4.83 26.62
CA THR A 742 -10.11 4.77 26.79
C THR A 742 -10.54 5.51 28.06
N LEU A 743 -9.85 5.29 29.18
CA LEU A 743 -10.08 6.03 30.43
C LEU A 743 -9.84 7.54 30.23
N LEU A 744 -8.76 7.91 29.54
CA LEU A 744 -8.45 9.30 29.24
C LEU A 744 -9.51 9.94 28.35
N ARG A 745 -9.96 9.25 27.30
CA ARG A 745 -11.04 9.70 26.40
C ARG A 745 -12.32 9.99 27.18
N HIS A 746 -12.73 9.09 28.07
CA HIS A 746 -13.90 9.30 28.92
C HIS A 746 -13.73 10.47 29.90
N ALA A 747 -12.54 10.66 30.48
CA ALA A 747 -12.24 11.82 31.33
C ALA A 747 -12.31 13.14 30.54
N VAL A 748 -11.72 13.19 29.34
CA VAL A 748 -11.75 14.39 28.47
C VAL A 748 -13.18 14.70 28.06
N HIS A 749 -13.95 13.71 27.61
CA HIS A 749 -15.35 13.89 27.24
C HIS A 749 -16.19 14.42 28.42
N ALA A 750 -16.06 13.81 29.61
CA ALA A 750 -16.76 14.27 30.81
C ALA A 750 -16.35 15.70 31.24
N SER A 751 -15.13 16.14 30.93
CA SER A 751 -14.64 17.50 31.21
C SER A 751 -15.21 18.58 30.27
N LEU A 752 -15.81 18.18 29.14
CA LEU A 752 -16.25 19.06 28.06
C LEU A 752 -17.78 19.26 28.00
N ILE A 753 -18.57 18.40 28.66
CA ILE A 753 -20.03 18.48 28.67
C ILE A 753 -20.53 19.44 29.78
N PRO A 754 -21.61 20.22 29.55
CA PRO A 754 -22.23 21.07 30.58
C PRO A 754 -22.63 20.28 31.84
N THR A 755 -22.34 20.86 33.02
CA THR A 755 -22.45 20.22 34.34
C THR A 755 -23.87 19.74 34.66
N SER A 756 -24.07 18.43 34.62
CA SER A 756 -25.13 17.71 35.32
C SER A 756 -24.49 16.80 36.40
N SER A 757 -25.15 16.58 37.54
CA SER A 757 -24.61 15.76 38.66
C SER A 757 -23.97 14.41 38.24
N PRO A 758 -24.50 13.66 37.25
CA PRO A 758 -23.88 12.42 36.76
C PRO A 758 -22.50 12.61 36.09
N SER A 759 -22.29 13.72 35.38
CA SER A 759 -21.04 14.01 34.65
C SER A 759 -19.84 14.29 35.56
N THR A 760 -20.08 14.97 36.68
CA THR A 760 -19.08 15.28 37.71
C THR A 760 -18.61 14.01 38.44
N LYS A 761 -19.53 13.08 38.71
CA LYS A 761 -19.19 11.77 39.30
C LYS A 761 -18.36 10.91 38.34
N ALA A 762 -18.75 10.88 37.06
CA ALA A 762 -18.02 10.15 36.02
C ALA A 762 -16.59 10.71 35.82
N LEU A 763 -16.42 12.03 35.82
CA LEU A 763 -15.10 12.66 35.74
C LEU A 763 -14.20 12.25 36.91
N THR A 764 -14.70 12.31 38.15
CA THR A 764 -13.94 11.87 39.34
C THR A 764 -13.54 10.41 39.24
N GLN A 765 -14.47 9.52 38.85
CA GLN A 765 -14.20 8.10 38.71
C GLN A 765 -13.13 7.81 37.65
N ASN A 766 -13.22 8.44 36.48
CA ASN A 766 -12.24 8.26 35.41
C ASN A 766 -10.86 8.82 35.78
N LEU A 767 -10.79 9.98 36.44
CA LEU A 767 -9.53 10.54 36.92
C LEU A 767 -8.87 9.66 38.00
N GLN A 768 -9.66 9.10 38.93
CA GLN A 768 -9.14 8.18 39.94
C GLN A 768 -8.65 6.88 39.31
N ALA A 769 -9.40 6.31 38.37
CA ALA A 769 -8.99 5.12 37.63
C ALA A 769 -7.66 5.35 36.89
N LEU A 770 -7.45 6.52 36.29
CA LEU A 770 -6.16 6.88 35.67
C LEU A 770 -5.01 7.00 36.68
N ILE A 771 -5.26 7.60 37.84
CA ILE A 771 -4.26 7.72 38.92
C ILE A 771 -3.82 6.35 39.41
N ASP A 772 -4.75 5.39 39.48
CA ASP A 772 -4.46 4.03 39.95
C ASP A 772 -3.85 3.16 38.84
N TRP A 773 -4.24 3.39 37.58
CA TRP A 773 -3.78 2.61 36.43
C TRP A 773 -2.34 2.92 36.01
N ILE A 774 -1.92 4.20 36.03
CA ILE A 774 -0.57 4.62 35.58
C ILE A 774 0.56 3.93 36.36
N PRO A 775 0.55 3.88 37.71
CA PRO A 775 1.59 3.19 38.48
C PRO A 775 1.61 1.68 38.25
N GLY A 776 0.49 1.08 37.85
CA GLY A 776 0.37 -0.35 37.57
C GLY A 776 1.00 -0.78 36.24
N GLN A 777 1.37 0.16 35.37
CA GLN A 777 2.03 -0.17 34.11
C GLN A 777 3.48 -0.60 34.36
N PRO A 778 3.94 -1.74 33.81
CA PRO A 778 5.33 -2.18 33.99
C PRO A 778 6.30 -1.20 33.32
N SER A 779 7.55 -1.18 33.76
CA SER A 779 8.63 -0.65 32.92
C SER A 779 9.33 -1.86 32.28
N THR A 780 9.19 -1.98 30.96
CA THR A 780 9.83 -3.06 30.17
C THR A 780 11.34 -2.84 30.00
N LEU A 781 11.86 -1.70 30.46
CA LEU A 781 13.27 -1.28 30.30
C LEU A 781 14.14 -1.56 31.52
N LYS A 782 13.59 -2.11 32.61
CA LYS A 782 14.37 -2.42 33.81
C LYS A 782 15.51 -3.37 33.47
N SER A 783 16.75 -2.89 33.60
CA SER A 783 17.95 -3.63 33.24
C SER A 783 18.30 -4.68 34.30
N ASP A 784 17.80 -5.90 34.14
CA ASP A 784 18.30 -7.07 34.89
C ASP A 784 19.38 -7.82 34.07
N LYS A 785 20.23 -8.60 34.76
CA LYS A 785 21.30 -9.40 34.12
C LYS A 785 20.77 -10.51 33.19
N GLU A 786 19.51 -10.88 33.33
CA GLU A 786 18.84 -11.91 32.52
C GLU A 786 18.19 -11.34 31.25
N GLN A 787 18.37 -10.04 30.97
CA GLN A 787 17.81 -9.42 29.75
C GLN A 787 18.76 -9.50 28.55
N PRO A 788 18.20 -9.53 27.32
CA PRO A 788 18.97 -9.42 26.08
C PRO A 788 19.88 -8.19 26.08
N ILE A 789 20.98 -8.24 25.33
CA ILE A 789 21.94 -7.16 25.19
C ILE A 789 21.25 -5.93 24.62
N PHE A 790 20.51 -6.10 23.53
CA PHE A 790 19.77 -5.03 22.86
C PHE A 790 18.33 -4.92 23.36
N PRO A 791 17.76 -3.70 23.45
CA PRO A 791 16.33 -3.56 23.67
C PRO A 791 15.60 -4.06 22.43
N SER A 792 14.83 -5.13 22.56
CA SER A 792 14.01 -5.64 21.46
C SER A 792 13.02 -4.58 20.95
N TRP A 793 12.52 -4.79 19.73
CA TRP A 793 11.41 -3.98 19.19
C TRP A 793 10.24 -3.85 20.19
N THR A 794 9.83 -4.94 20.84
CA THR A 794 8.66 -4.95 21.73
C THR A 794 8.89 -4.12 22.98
N THR A 795 10.12 -4.13 23.50
CA THR A 795 10.53 -3.31 24.64
C THR A 795 10.51 -1.83 24.29
N LEU A 796 11.06 -1.45 23.14
CA LEU A 796 11.04 -0.06 22.66
C LEU A 796 9.63 0.43 22.34
N GLU A 797 8.80 -0.43 21.72
CA GLU A 797 7.41 -0.11 21.42
C GLU A 797 6.64 0.27 22.67
N HIS A 798 6.73 -0.57 23.71
CA HIS A 798 6.07 -0.32 25.00
C HIS A 798 6.52 1.03 25.59
N ALA A 799 7.84 1.30 25.63
CA ALA A 799 8.39 2.54 26.17
C ALA A 799 7.89 3.79 25.42
N HIS A 800 7.88 3.78 24.08
CA HIS A 800 7.39 4.91 23.30
C HIS A 800 5.87 5.08 23.43
N LEU A 801 5.09 3.99 23.49
CA LEU A 801 3.64 4.05 23.68
C LEU A 801 3.26 4.64 25.03
N ILE A 802 3.89 4.20 26.12
CA ILE A 802 3.60 4.73 27.46
C ILE A 802 4.01 6.20 27.57
N LEU A 803 5.19 6.59 27.05
CA LEU A 803 5.62 7.99 27.08
C LEU A 803 4.69 8.89 26.26
N ALA A 804 4.24 8.44 25.09
CA ALA A 804 3.23 9.16 24.29
C ALA A 804 1.92 9.35 25.07
N PHE A 805 1.44 8.31 25.75
CA PHE A 805 0.25 8.39 26.60
C PHE A 805 0.42 9.37 27.77
N LEU A 806 1.55 9.31 28.48
CA LEU A 806 1.88 10.18 29.61
C LEU A 806 1.98 11.65 29.18
N GLN A 807 2.53 11.94 28.00
CA GLN A 807 2.55 13.28 27.41
C GLN A 807 1.15 13.81 27.14
N THR A 808 0.28 12.99 26.52
CA THR A 808 -1.11 13.40 26.26
C THR A 808 -1.87 13.64 27.57
N THR A 809 -1.65 12.80 28.59
CA THR A 809 -2.23 12.95 29.93
C THR A 809 -1.75 14.23 30.62
N THR A 810 -0.45 14.52 30.54
CA THR A 810 0.15 15.73 31.13
C THR A 810 -0.37 17.00 30.46
N ARG A 811 -0.53 16.99 29.13
CA ARG A 811 -1.16 18.10 28.38
C ARG A 811 -2.62 18.31 28.76
N PHE A 812 -3.39 17.24 28.94
CA PHE A 812 -4.77 17.35 29.44
C PHE A 812 -4.81 17.99 30.83
N CYS A 813 -3.95 17.54 31.75
CA CYS A 813 -3.84 18.13 33.08
C CYS A 813 -3.42 19.61 33.02
N ALA A 814 -2.46 19.96 32.17
CA ALA A 814 -2.02 21.35 31.99
C ALA A 814 -3.16 22.25 31.46
N SER A 815 -3.94 21.76 30.49
CA SER A 815 -5.11 22.48 29.99
C SER A 815 -6.19 22.65 31.06
N ALA A 816 -6.38 21.67 31.94
CA ALA A 816 -7.38 21.72 33.01
C ALA A 816 -6.94 22.64 34.18
N LEU A 817 -5.64 22.74 34.44
CA LEU A 817 -5.05 23.54 35.51
C LEU A 817 -4.73 24.99 35.11
N ALA A 818 -4.91 25.35 33.83
CA ALA A 818 -4.67 26.70 33.32
C ALA A 818 -5.59 27.77 33.98
N PRO A 819 -5.12 29.03 34.10
CA PRO A 819 -5.89 30.11 34.74
C PRO A 819 -7.24 30.38 34.04
N PRO A 820 -8.26 30.85 34.78
CA PRO A 820 -9.63 30.59 34.38
C PRO A 820 -10.14 31.38 33.18
N LYS A 821 -10.51 30.65 32.12
CA LYS A 821 -11.58 31.02 31.16
C LYS A 821 -12.88 30.26 31.51
N HIS A 822 -13.99 30.46 30.80
CA HIS A 822 -15.33 29.89 31.13
C HIS A 822 -15.31 28.37 31.46
N ARG A 823 -14.43 27.58 30.83
CA ARG A 823 -14.20 26.14 31.03
C ARG A 823 -13.49 25.76 32.35
N ALA A 824 -12.74 26.68 32.96
CA ALA A 824 -11.97 26.41 34.17
C ALA A 824 -12.80 26.52 35.46
N LYS A 825 -13.95 27.22 35.43
CA LYS A 825 -14.84 27.33 36.61
C LYS A 825 -15.50 26.00 36.96
N THR A 826 -15.84 25.19 35.95
CA THR A 826 -16.49 23.87 36.12
C THR A 826 -15.50 22.78 36.57
N LEU A 827 -14.21 22.95 36.33
CA LEU A 827 -13.17 21.97 36.69
C LEU A 827 -12.50 22.24 38.04
N GLN A 828 -12.75 23.40 38.67
CA GLN A 828 -12.17 23.76 39.97
C GLN A 828 -12.32 22.68 41.06
N PRO A 829 -13.48 22.00 41.22
CA PRO A 829 -13.64 20.96 42.25
C PRO A 829 -12.68 19.77 42.11
N HIS A 830 -12.07 19.57 40.93
CA HIS A 830 -11.22 18.43 40.61
C HIS A 830 -9.73 18.78 40.52
N GLN A 831 -9.32 20.01 40.87
CA GLN A 831 -7.92 20.47 40.75
C GLN A 831 -6.92 19.57 41.49
N ALA A 832 -7.30 19.03 42.66
CA ALA A 832 -6.46 18.09 43.40
C ALA A 832 -6.22 16.79 42.63
N LEU A 833 -7.26 16.24 41.98
CA LEU A 833 -7.15 15.03 41.16
C LEU A 833 -6.30 15.26 39.92
N PHE A 834 -6.47 16.37 39.21
CA PHE A 834 -5.61 16.73 38.09
C PHE A 834 -4.14 16.89 38.50
N SER A 835 -3.89 17.46 39.68
CA SER A 835 -2.53 17.61 40.21
C SER A 835 -1.92 16.25 40.58
N ASN A 836 -2.70 15.35 41.17
CA ASN A 836 -2.26 13.98 41.50
C ASN A 836 -1.99 13.15 40.24
N LEU A 837 -2.87 13.25 39.23
CA LEU A 837 -2.69 12.60 37.94
C LEU A 837 -1.42 13.09 37.24
N LYS A 838 -1.18 14.40 37.22
CA LYS A 838 0.06 14.97 36.68
C LYS A 838 1.31 14.46 37.40
N LYS A 839 1.27 14.34 38.74
CA LYS A 839 2.37 13.78 39.54
C LYS A 839 2.61 12.30 39.24
N ALA A 840 1.55 11.50 39.16
CA ALA A 840 1.64 10.08 38.83
C ALA A 840 2.25 9.90 37.43
N ALA A 841 1.81 10.71 36.46
CA ALA A 841 2.36 10.69 35.11
C ALA A 841 3.85 11.07 35.09
N SER A 842 4.24 12.18 35.75
CA SER A 842 5.63 12.63 35.80
C SER A 842 6.55 11.59 36.44
N LYS A 843 6.12 10.98 37.55
CA LYS A 843 6.88 9.91 38.22
C LYS A 843 7.12 8.71 37.29
N LYS A 844 6.11 8.33 36.49
CA LYS A 844 6.25 7.22 35.55
C LYS A 844 7.18 7.55 34.38
N VAL A 845 7.19 8.81 33.93
CA VAL A 845 8.18 9.28 32.94
C VAL A 845 9.60 9.13 33.48
N ASP A 846 9.84 9.63 34.70
CA ASP A 846 11.16 9.54 35.34
C ASP A 846 11.62 8.09 35.50
N GLU A 847 10.71 7.17 35.82
CA GLU A 847 11.00 5.73 35.90
C GLU A 847 11.43 5.17 34.53
N VAL A 848 10.61 5.34 33.48
CA VAL A 848 10.87 4.78 32.15
C VAL A 848 12.15 5.37 31.54
N GLN A 849 12.37 6.68 31.67
CA GLN A 849 13.57 7.34 31.16
C GLN A 849 14.81 7.00 32.00
N GLY A 850 14.66 6.84 33.32
CA GLY A 850 15.73 6.39 34.22
C GLY A 850 16.24 5.00 33.84
N ASP A 851 15.32 4.05 33.63
CA ASP A 851 15.64 2.69 33.19
C ASP A 851 16.34 2.69 31.81
N ALA A 852 15.89 3.53 30.87
CA ALA A 852 16.54 3.70 29.57
C ALA A 852 17.98 4.22 29.69
N VAL A 853 18.24 5.18 30.59
CA VAL A 853 19.58 5.71 30.86
C VAL A 853 20.51 4.65 31.44
N GLU A 854 20.00 3.81 32.34
CA GLU A 854 20.76 2.70 32.93
C GLU A 854 21.14 1.66 31.88
N TRP A 855 20.18 1.20 31.07
CA TRP A 855 20.46 0.25 30.00
C TRP A 855 21.41 0.86 28.95
N ARG A 856 21.28 2.15 28.62
CA ARG A 856 22.20 2.84 27.69
C ARG A 856 23.65 2.80 28.19
N LYS A 857 23.86 2.97 29.50
CA LYS A 857 25.19 2.86 30.12
C LYS A 857 25.73 1.43 30.05
N ARG A 858 24.88 0.43 30.26
CA ARG A 858 25.23 -1.00 30.15
C ARG A 858 25.77 -1.35 28.77
N ILE A 859 25.01 -1.04 27.71
CA ILE A 859 25.40 -1.34 26.31
C ILE A 859 26.70 -0.64 25.91
N SER A 860 26.95 0.56 26.46
CA SER A 860 28.17 1.33 26.19
C SER A 860 29.43 0.74 26.86
N GLY A 861 29.31 -0.30 27.69
CA GLY A 861 30.43 -0.95 28.36
C GLY A 861 31.27 -1.81 27.42
N LYS A 862 32.60 -1.76 27.58
CA LYS A 862 33.54 -2.56 26.75
C LYS A 862 33.31 -4.07 26.86
N GLU A 863 32.97 -4.56 28.05
CA GLU A 863 32.70 -5.98 28.34
C GLU A 863 31.54 -6.54 27.52
N VAL A 864 30.57 -5.71 27.13
CA VAL A 864 29.42 -6.12 26.30
C VAL A 864 29.86 -6.45 24.88
N LYS A 865 30.78 -5.67 24.32
CA LYS A 865 31.34 -5.93 22.98
C LYS A 865 32.07 -7.28 22.95
N GLU A 866 32.90 -7.54 23.95
CA GLU A 866 33.65 -8.80 24.07
C GLU A 866 32.72 -10.00 24.23
N THR A 867 31.67 -9.85 25.04
CA THR A 867 30.64 -10.89 25.21
C THR A 867 29.91 -11.18 23.90
N LEU A 868 29.51 -10.13 23.17
CA LEU A 868 28.82 -10.28 21.88
C LEU A 868 29.68 -11.03 20.86
N LEU A 869 30.96 -10.64 20.74
CA LEU A 869 31.90 -11.29 19.81
C LEU A 869 32.10 -12.77 20.17
N LYS A 870 32.22 -13.07 21.46
CA LYS A 870 32.38 -14.44 21.94
C LYS A 870 31.18 -15.33 21.61
N GLU A 871 29.95 -14.88 21.85
CA GLU A 871 28.76 -15.70 21.59
C GLU A 871 28.42 -15.78 20.09
N VAL A 872 28.64 -14.71 19.33
CA VAL A 872 28.51 -14.74 17.86
C VAL A 872 29.51 -15.74 17.25
N GLY A 873 30.74 -15.80 17.77
CA GLY A 873 31.81 -16.68 17.29
C GLY A 873 31.82 -18.09 17.84
N LYS A 874 30.81 -18.48 18.61
CA LYS A 874 30.75 -19.78 19.26
C LYS A 874 30.34 -20.89 18.29
N GLY A 875 31.04 -22.02 18.37
CA GLY A 875 30.73 -23.25 17.63
C GLY A 875 31.06 -23.17 16.14
N GLU A 876 30.67 -24.21 15.39
CA GLU A 876 31.01 -24.38 13.97
C GLU A 876 30.49 -23.24 13.09
N ILE A 877 29.30 -22.71 13.39
CA ILE A 877 28.72 -21.55 12.69
C ILE A 877 29.63 -20.33 12.84
N GLY A 878 30.10 -20.07 14.07
CA GLY A 878 30.99 -18.94 14.36
C GLY A 878 32.31 -19.06 13.61
N GLU A 879 32.91 -20.25 13.58
CA GLU A 879 34.13 -20.53 12.81
C GLU A 879 33.93 -20.32 11.31
N ALA A 880 32.82 -20.82 10.75
CA ALA A 880 32.48 -20.63 9.34
C ALA A 880 32.22 -19.15 8.99
N LEU A 881 31.52 -18.42 9.86
CA LEU A 881 31.23 -16.99 9.69
C LEU A 881 32.53 -16.16 9.72
N GLY A 882 33.40 -16.43 10.70
CA GLY A 882 34.71 -15.81 10.81
C GLY A 882 35.61 -16.09 9.61
N GLY A 883 35.63 -17.33 9.14
CA GLY A 883 36.41 -17.74 7.96
C GLY A 883 35.94 -17.06 6.67
N LEU A 884 34.64 -16.83 6.49
CA LEU A 884 34.09 -16.17 5.31
C LEU A 884 34.24 -14.65 5.34
N MET A 885 33.96 -14.02 6.49
CA MET A 885 33.79 -12.57 6.57
C MET A 885 35.02 -11.83 7.11
N GLY A 886 35.86 -12.52 7.89
CA GLY A 886 36.96 -11.93 8.64
C GLY A 886 36.51 -11.34 9.99
N TRP A 887 37.09 -11.84 11.08
CA TRP A 887 36.75 -11.42 12.45
C TRP A 887 37.07 -9.95 12.73
N GLU A 888 38.33 -9.57 12.52
CA GLU A 888 38.81 -8.20 12.80
C GLU A 888 38.31 -7.21 11.74
N ASP A 889 38.29 -7.62 10.47
CA ASP A 889 37.98 -6.75 9.33
C ASP A 889 36.49 -6.39 9.21
N TRP A 890 35.59 -7.32 9.53
CA TRP A 890 34.15 -7.13 9.31
C TRP A 890 33.32 -7.30 10.59
N VAL A 891 33.44 -8.45 11.26
CA VAL A 891 32.52 -8.80 12.34
C VAL A 891 32.66 -7.84 13.52
N GLU A 892 33.90 -7.56 13.95
CA GLU A 892 34.16 -6.65 15.05
C GLU A 892 33.68 -5.22 14.77
N GLY A 893 33.91 -4.72 13.56
CA GLY A 893 33.45 -3.40 13.13
C GLY A 893 31.93 -3.28 13.15
N ARG A 894 31.25 -4.26 12.54
CA ARG A 894 29.78 -4.25 12.43
C ARG A 894 29.08 -4.43 13.78
N VAL A 895 29.63 -5.27 14.66
CA VAL A 895 29.18 -5.39 16.06
C VAL A 895 29.28 -4.04 16.79
N GLY A 896 30.35 -3.27 16.55
CA GLY A 896 30.48 -1.91 17.08
C GLY A 896 29.36 -0.98 16.62
N GLU A 897 28.98 -1.03 15.35
CA GLU A 897 27.86 -0.26 14.81
C GLU A 897 26.51 -0.68 15.41
N TYR A 898 26.29 -1.98 15.66
CA TYR A 898 25.07 -2.47 16.31
C TYR A 898 24.95 -1.94 17.74
N LEU A 899 26.05 -1.96 18.51
CA LEU A 899 26.10 -1.33 19.84
C LEU A 899 25.77 0.17 19.78
N GLY A 900 26.35 0.89 18.81
CA GLY A 900 26.03 2.30 18.56
C GLY A 900 24.54 2.53 18.30
N SER A 901 23.93 1.70 17.44
CA SER A 901 22.50 1.81 17.15
C SER A 901 21.61 1.44 18.35
N GLY A 902 22.01 0.51 19.21
CA GLY A 902 21.31 0.21 20.45
C GLY A 902 21.34 1.40 21.43
N VAL A 903 22.48 2.08 21.51
CA VAL A 903 22.64 3.32 22.28
C VAL A 903 21.73 4.43 21.73
N ASP A 904 21.67 4.60 20.42
CA ASP A 904 20.79 5.60 19.78
C ASP A 904 19.30 5.30 20.04
N ALA A 905 18.89 4.03 19.99
CA ALA A 905 17.50 3.62 20.23
C ALA A 905 17.04 4.01 21.65
N LEU A 906 17.87 3.74 22.67
CA LEU A 906 17.60 4.16 24.05
C LEU A 906 17.71 5.69 24.22
N GLY A 907 18.62 6.34 23.49
CA GLY A 907 18.68 7.79 23.39
C GLY A 907 17.36 8.40 22.91
N GLY A 908 16.70 7.74 21.94
CA GLY A 908 15.37 8.11 21.47
C GLY A 908 14.29 8.08 22.57
N VAL A 909 14.32 7.10 23.48
CA VAL A 909 13.40 7.02 24.62
C VAL A 909 13.66 8.16 25.62
N VAL A 910 14.93 8.41 25.93
CA VAL A 910 15.36 9.50 26.80
C VAL A 910 15.03 10.88 26.20
N GLY A 911 15.05 11.01 24.88
CA GLY A 911 14.78 12.25 24.16
C GLY A 911 13.30 12.67 24.12
N VAL A 912 12.37 11.80 24.52
CA VAL A 912 10.93 12.13 24.55
C VAL A 912 10.65 13.21 25.59
N LYS A 913 9.96 14.28 25.17
CA LYS A 913 9.58 15.39 26.05
C LYS A 913 8.13 15.24 26.49
N VAL A 914 7.89 15.09 27.80
CA VAL A 914 6.55 14.89 28.40
C VAL A 914 6.02 16.14 29.08
#